data_AF-A0A9W7ADT8-F1
#
_entry.id   AF-A0A9W7ADT8-F1
#
_cell.length_a   1.000
_cell.length_b   1.000
_cell.length_c   1.000
_cell.angle_alpha   90.00
_cell.angle_beta   90.00
_cell.angle_gamma   90.00
#
_symmetry.space_group_name_H-M   'P 1'
#
loop_
_entity.id
_entity.type
_entity.pdbx_description
1 polymer ?
#
loop_
_entity_poly.entity_id
_entity_poly.type
_entity_poly.pdbx_seq_one_letter_code
_entity_poly.pdbx_strand_id
1 'polypeptide(L)'
;MSALDMKKSGKNRMHSGKKLAPLSGAEPAKRFTKKELVEACRKNGPGTDQAAILLRRKMRLNNVTPGVRAEDPDVGSQVVVMDNGVKTNAKKLNDENDRRAKLRSKLVKLNDELVDIERNDNGLNEMITGTNPESARIRELIKEIEKVNMATEKKLHYRLQLQHMQARLKMNSVTLDAHLNAMEDTHAGAEKELLHCENLMREVEADRTKAARDYEATLASVTIERQDRERILKSKKNEEKNAKKMESWRKKTEIKQMELAQKQRGDMNEEAEDQLRRDHRRTEAEKDYNAQRNGEALAMMLELEKGFEEVNKATGVSSLAEMVNKFANHQKHKDNLTQENKEAGERLQAVKKAFQEATEKFNEIKEVGFGDTEMDREVRNMIESKVLDEKTEGKVVRATYERLKKVLVDLRQGGMGLYQRLVPYHHEMGLGELPELDHRANISAIDAALDTVKMLNVTEAVLQKMQDHLSTEGSPSKFSMAENEEGSEEKFDDSKEFDANEENIPNSGLGALNCRIKPGAPGEEGGGGVMEKDDETWGDDFDELANDEEEDTGGINSNFVPTRLKVKKSSATLAGDSRRAAEAMAKRNKFQEMLDAADAKERADLTSTTANMKKQAVANDRLSQHHHPVGLPMSLTVRDDAMTKAMVFMTEMPHLE
;
A
#
# COMPACT_ATOMS: atom_id res chain seq x y z
N MET A 1 -36.20 26.76 -9.22
CA MET A 1 -37.46 26.02 -8.98
C MET A 1 -37.22 25.01 -7.88
N SER A 2 -38.16 24.98 -6.94
CA SER A 2 -38.16 24.50 -5.56
C SER A 2 -37.31 23.29 -5.16
N ALA A 3 -36.57 23.52 -4.07
CA ALA A 3 -36.05 22.54 -3.14
C ALA A 3 -37.18 21.76 -2.44
N LEU A 4 -36.98 20.46 -2.22
CA LEU A 4 -37.85 19.64 -1.39
C LEU A 4 -37.10 19.17 -0.14
N ASP A 5 -37.64 19.72 0.95
CA ASP A 5 -37.28 19.64 2.35
C ASP A 5 -37.83 18.32 2.93
N MET A 6 -36.97 17.42 3.41
CA MET A 6 -37.40 16.25 4.20
C MET A 6 -36.83 16.33 5.62
N LYS A 7 -37.65 16.93 6.49
CA LYS A 7 -37.47 17.01 7.93
C LYS A 7 -37.44 15.62 8.58
N LYS A 8 -36.40 15.43 9.40
CA LYS A 8 -36.29 14.39 10.44
C LYS A 8 -37.49 14.47 11.40
N SER A 9 -38.18 13.34 11.61
CA SER A 9 -39.13 13.14 12.71
C SER A 9 -38.86 11.76 13.32
N GLY A 10 -37.88 11.70 14.21
CA GLY A 10 -37.64 10.55 15.08
C GLY A 10 -38.29 10.79 16.44
N LYS A 11 -39.58 10.45 16.58
CA LYS A 11 -40.24 10.36 17.89
C LYS A 11 -40.08 8.93 18.44
N ASN A 12 -39.16 8.78 19.38
CA ASN A 12 -39.07 7.64 20.28
C ASN A 12 -40.41 7.46 21.02
N ARG A 13 -41.10 6.35 20.76
CA ARG A 13 -42.21 5.87 21.60
C ARG A 13 -41.75 4.55 22.22
N MET A 14 -41.13 4.65 23.39
CA MET A 14 -40.91 3.53 24.31
C MET A 14 -42.28 2.91 24.61
N HIS A 15 -42.53 1.70 24.11
CA HIS A 15 -43.62 0.86 24.59
C HIS A 15 -43.21 0.32 25.95
N SER A 16 -43.88 0.80 27.00
CA SER A 16 -43.82 0.22 28.33
C SER A 16 -44.28 -1.23 28.28
N GLY A 17 -43.44 -2.13 28.77
CA GLY A 17 -43.79 -3.53 28.99
C GLY A 17 -45.00 -3.62 29.92
N LYS A 18 -46.12 -4.13 29.40
CA LYS A 18 -47.22 -4.62 30.23
C LYS A 18 -46.73 -5.88 30.92
N LYS A 19 -46.35 -5.73 32.19
CA LYS A 19 -46.12 -6.84 33.11
C LYS A 19 -47.41 -7.67 33.19
N LEU A 20 -47.28 -8.97 32.95
CA LEU A 20 -48.28 -9.97 33.26
C LEU A 20 -48.63 -9.86 34.75
N ALA A 21 -49.93 -9.80 35.05
CA ALA A 21 -50.45 -9.79 36.41
C ALA A 21 -50.22 -11.18 37.06
N PRO A 22 -49.87 -11.24 38.36
CA PRO A 22 -49.76 -12.50 39.08
C PRO A 22 -51.16 -13.07 39.37
N LEU A 23 -51.36 -14.33 38.98
CA LEU A 23 -52.40 -15.20 39.53
C LEU A 23 -52.03 -15.53 40.98
N SER A 24 -52.52 -14.73 41.93
CA SER A 24 -52.57 -15.15 43.33
C SER A 24 -53.61 -14.32 44.09
N GLY A 25 -54.44 -14.98 44.89
CA GLY A 25 -55.12 -14.33 46.01
C GLY A 25 -56.61 -14.60 46.04
N ALA A 26 -56.96 -15.68 46.72
CA ALA A 26 -58.29 -15.92 47.26
C ALA A 26 -58.91 -14.64 47.84
N GLU A 27 -60.16 -14.36 47.49
CA GLU A 27 -60.94 -13.35 48.18
C GLU A 27 -61.01 -13.73 49.68
N PRO A 28 -60.66 -12.82 50.61
CA PRO A 28 -60.80 -13.11 52.02
C PRO A 28 -62.29 -13.25 52.34
N ALA A 29 -62.67 -14.46 52.80
CA ALA A 29 -63.98 -14.73 53.34
C ALA A 29 -64.42 -13.62 54.30
N LYS A 30 -65.58 -13.02 54.03
CA LYS A 30 -66.23 -12.05 54.93
C LYS A 30 -66.26 -12.64 56.33
N ARG A 31 -65.52 -12.03 57.27
CA ARG A 31 -65.61 -12.35 58.69
C ARG A 31 -66.99 -11.96 59.18
N PHE A 32 -67.87 -12.95 59.35
CA PHE A 32 -69.16 -12.79 60.00
C PHE A 32 -68.97 -12.16 61.38
N THR A 33 -69.70 -11.09 61.65
CA THR A 33 -69.72 -10.50 62.98
C THR A 33 -70.49 -11.43 63.93
N LYS A 34 -70.13 -11.46 65.21
CA LYS A 34 -70.84 -12.26 66.24
C LYS A 34 -72.34 -11.96 66.29
N LYS A 35 -72.77 -10.77 65.84
CA LYS A 35 -74.19 -10.41 65.69
C LYS A 35 -74.86 -11.15 64.53
N GLU A 36 -74.23 -11.25 63.37
CA GLU A 36 -74.78 -11.97 62.20
C GLU A 36 -74.87 -13.48 62.43
N LEU A 37 -73.91 -14.06 63.17
CA LEU A 37 -73.95 -15.49 63.53
C LEU A 37 -75.08 -15.79 64.54
N VAL A 38 -75.32 -14.88 65.50
CA VAL A 38 -76.43 -15.00 66.47
C VAL A 38 -77.79 -14.79 65.80
N GLU A 39 -77.86 -13.97 64.76
CA GLU A 39 -79.09 -13.73 64.00
C GLU A 39 -79.42 -14.89 63.03
N ALA A 40 -78.41 -15.52 62.43
CA ALA A 40 -78.57 -16.74 61.63
C ALA A 40 -78.97 -17.97 62.48
N CYS A 41 -78.41 -18.11 63.69
CA CYS A 41 -78.85 -19.16 64.62
C CYS A 41 -80.26 -18.92 65.21
N ARG A 42 -80.72 -17.66 65.29
CA ARG A 42 -82.13 -17.36 65.67
C ARG A 42 -83.12 -17.62 64.54
N LYS A 43 -82.71 -17.56 63.28
CA LYS A 43 -83.57 -17.87 62.12
C LYS A 43 -83.70 -19.37 61.80
N ASN A 44 -82.75 -20.21 62.22
CA ASN A 44 -82.75 -21.66 61.95
C ASN A 44 -83.01 -22.55 63.19
N GLY A 45 -83.54 -22.00 64.28
CA GLY A 45 -84.10 -22.81 65.37
C GLY A 45 -85.33 -23.57 64.88
N PRO A 46 -85.59 -24.82 65.33
CA PRO A 46 -86.78 -25.55 64.95
C PRO A 46 -88.00 -24.70 65.31
N GLY A 47 -88.78 -24.32 64.29
CA GLY A 47 -90.01 -23.59 64.46
C GLY A 47 -90.92 -24.35 65.41
N THR A 48 -90.94 -23.91 66.67
CA THR A 48 -91.93 -24.24 67.66
C THR A 48 -93.29 -23.81 67.14
N ASP A 49 -93.93 -24.73 66.44
CA ASP A 49 -95.34 -25.08 66.52
C ASP A 49 -96.25 -23.98 67.10
N GLN A 50 -96.43 -22.88 66.34
CA GLN A 50 -97.45 -21.87 66.66
C GLN A 50 -98.88 -22.43 66.53
N ALA A 51 -99.05 -23.64 65.99
CA ALA A 51 -100.32 -24.36 66.01
C ALA A 51 -100.64 -24.98 67.39
N ALA A 52 -99.63 -25.30 68.22
CA ALA A 52 -99.83 -25.87 69.56
C ALA A 52 -100.21 -24.82 70.64
N ILE A 53 -99.89 -23.53 70.43
CA ILE A 53 -100.19 -22.45 71.39
C ILE A 53 -101.57 -21.82 71.14
N LEU A 54 -102.10 -21.88 69.91
CA LEU A 54 -103.47 -21.44 69.61
C LEU A 54 -104.53 -22.51 69.91
N LEU A 55 -104.17 -23.80 69.97
CA LEU A 55 -105.07 -24.85 70.46
C LEU A 55 -105.20 -24.93 71.99
N ARG A 56 -104.27 -24.33 72.76
CA ARG A 56 -104.36 -24.29 74.25
C ARG A 56 -105.16 -23.10 74.82
N ARG A 57 -105.62 -22.17 73.97
CA ARG A 57 -106.39 -20.97 74.41
C ARG A 57 -107.90 -21.04 74.13
N LYS A 58 -108.41 -22.15 73.59
CA LYS A 58 -109.84 -22.30 73.23
C LYS A 58 -110.55 -23.50 73.87
N MET A 59 -110.02 -24.00 74.99
CA MET A 59 -110.57 -25.10 75.80
C MET A 59 -110.62 -24.74 77.29
N ARG A 60 -111.31 -23.64 77.64
CA ARG A 60 -111.71 -23.33 79.02
C ARG A 60 -113.08 -22.64 79.01
N LEU A 61 -114.00 -23.20 79.80
CA LEU A 61 -115.37 -22.76 80.11
C LEU A 61 -116.42 -22.90 78.98
N ASN A 62 -116.95 -24.11 78.81
CA ASN A 62 -118.39 -24.27 78.62
C ASN A 62 -118.95 -25.01 79.84
N ASN A 63 -119.76 -24.30 80.61
CA ASN A 63 -120.56 -24.81 81.70
C ASN A 63 -121.58 -25.81 81.13
N VAL A 64 -121.35 -27.10 81.35
CA VAL A 64 -122.39 -28.13 81.22
C VAL A 64 -123.06 -28.24 82.59
N THR A 65 -124.27 -27.72 82.68
CA THR A 65 -125.22 -27.95 83.78
C THR A 65 -125.65 -29.43 83.80
N PRO A 66 -125.47 -30.16 84.92
CA PRO A 66 -126.06 -31.47 85.12
C PRO A 66 -127.39 -31.32 85.88
N GLY A 67 -128.47 -31.81 85.29
CA GLY A 67 -129.78 -31.91 85.94
C GLY A 67 -130.69 -32.79 85.08
N VAL A 68 -130.84 -34.07 85.43
CA VAL A 68 -132.10 -34.63 86.01
C VAL A 68 -133.26 -34.46 85.01
N ARG A 69 -133.84 -35.50 84.39
CA ARG A 69 -134.39 -36.72 84.99
C ARG A 69 -134.69 -37.74 83.89
N ALA A 70 -134.58 -39.03 84.25
CA ALA A 70 -135.20 -40.16 83.59
C ALA A 70 -136.64 -39.87 83.14
N GLU A 71 -136.99 -40.19 81.87
CA GLU A 71 -138.11 -41.06 81.44
C GLU A 71 -137.86 -41.55 79.98
N ASP A 72 -138.09 -42.85 79.77
CA ASP A 72 -138.23 -43.68 78.55
C ASP A 72 -137.14 -43.77 77.44
N PRO A 73 -136.68 -45.00 77.09
CA PRO A 73 -135.75 -45.23 75.99
C PRO A 73 -136.48 -45.34 74.64
N ASP A 74 -136.47 -44.27 73.86
CA ASP A 74 -136.79 -44.32 72.43
C ASP A 74 -135.57 -44.81 71.63
N VAL A 75 -135.60 -46.10 71.28
CA VAL A 75 -134.58 -46.87 70.54
C VAL A 75 -134.26 -46.28 69.17
N GLY A 76 -135.12 -45.41 68.62
CA GLY A 76 -134.86 -44.67 67.38
C GLY A 76 -133.71 -43.66 67.49
N SER A 77 -133.53 -43.03 68.65
CA SER A 77 -132.51 -41.98 68.84
C SER A 77 -131.07 -42.54 68.84
N GLN A 78 -130.87 -43.75 69.36
CA GLN A 78 -129.54 -44.38 69.43
C GLN A 78 -129.04 -44.86 68.06
N VAL A 79 -129.93 -45.39 67.23
CA VAL A 79 -129.60 -45.77 65.84
C VAL A 79 -129.26 -44.54 65.01
N VAL A 80 -129.97 -43.41 65.20
CA VAL A 80 -129.66 -42.14 64.53
C VAL A 80 -128.31 -41.57 64.98
N VAL A 81 -127.95 -41.68 66.27
CA VAL A 81 -126.62 -41.26 66.76
C VAL A 81 -125.51 -42.16 66.20
N MET A 82 -125.72 -43.48 66.11
CA MET A 82 -124.74 -44.40 65.51
C MET A 82 -124.60 -44.21 64.00
N ASP A 83 -125.69 -44.05 63.26
CA ASP A 83 -125.68 -43.77 61.82
C ASP A 83 -125.00 -42.42 61.54
N ASN A 84 -125.27 -41.38 62.34
CA ASN A 84 -124.53 -40.13 62.29
C ASN A 84 -123.04 -40.31 62.66
N GLY A 85 -122.71 -41.19 63.61
CA GLY A 85 -121.34 -41.58 63.94
C GLY A 85 -120.61 -42.27 62.78
N VAL A 86 -121.28 -43.19 62.08
CA VAL A 86 -120.74 -43.88 60.90
C VAL A 86 -120.61 -42.91 59.73
N LYS A 87 -121.60 -42.05 59.48
CA LYS A 87 -121.54 -41.00 58.43
C LYS A 87 -120.44 -39.98 58.70
N THR A 88 -120.26 -39.56 59.96
CA THR A 88 -119.17 -38.64 60.33
C THR A 88 -117.81 -39.31 60.26
N ASN A 89 -117.68 -40.59 60.62
CA ASN A 89 -116.43 -41.34 60.46
C ASN A 89 -116.12 -41.65 58.98
N ALA A 90 -117.12 -41.98 58.17
CA ALA A 90 -116.98 -42.15 56.73
C ALA A 90 -116.58 -40.84 56.05
N LYS A 91 -117.18 -39.72 56.46
CA LYS A 91 -116.77 -38.38 56.01
C LYS A 91 -115.32 -38.07 56.41
N LYS A 92 -114.93 -38.32 57.67
CA LYS A 92 -113.54 -38.14 58.11
C LYS A 92 -112.57 -39.04 57.35
N LEU A 93 -112.95 -40.29 57.07
CA LEU A 93 -112.13 -41.21 56.29
C LEU A 93 -111.98 -40.73 54.84
N ASN A 94 -113.04 -40.21 54.24
CA ASN A 94 -112.99 -39.61 52.91
C ASN A 94 -112.15 -38.33 52.89
N ASP A 95 -112.31 -37.45 53.88
CA ASP A 95 -111.51 -36.23 54.03
C ASP A 95 -110.01 -36.55 54.21
N GLU A 96 -109.69 -37.58 55.00
CA GLU A 96 -108.32 -38.08 55.15
C GLU A 96 -107.80 -38.78 53.90
N ASN A 97 -108.64 -39.49 53.14
CA ASN A 97 -108.27 -40.08 51.85
C ASN A 97 -108.01 -38.99 50.81
N ASP A 98 -108.81 -37.95 50.74
CA ASP A 98 -108.59 -36.78 49.89
C ASP A 98 -107.32 -36.03 50.29
N ARG A 99 -107.06 -35.91 51.60
CA ARG A 99 -105.81 -35.35 52.12
C ARG A 99 -104.61 -36.20 51.72
N ARG A 100 -104.71 -37.52 51.83
CA ARG A 100 -103.68 -38.47 51.37
C ARG A 100 -103.48 -38.41 49.86
N ALA A 101 -104.54 -38.32 49.06
CA ALA A 101 -104.45 -38.18 47.61
C ALA A 101 -103.79 -36.86 47.20
N LYS A 102 -104.13 -35.75 47.85
CA LYS A 102 -103.49 -34.44 47.65
C LYS A 102 -102.01 -34.48 48.04
N LEU A 103 -101.68 -35.10 49.17
CA LEU A 103 -100.28 -35.26 49.61
C LEU A 103 -99.49 -36.17 48.67
N ARG A 104 -100.08 -37.27 48.19
CA ARG A 104 -99.46 -38.13 47.17
C ARG A 104 -99.21 -37.39 45.87
N SER A 105 -100.19 -36.63 45.37
CA SER A 105 -100.00 -35.80 44.17
C SER A 105 -98.90 -34.76 44.34
N LYS A 106 -98.82 -34.11 45.52
CA LYS A 106 -97.71 -33.19 45.83
C LYS A 106 -96.36 -33.90 45.92
N LEU A 107 -96.31 -35.09 46.51
CA LEU A 107 -95.08 -35.90 46.57
C LEU A 107 -94.60 -36.28 45.18
N VAL A 108 -95.50 -36.70 44.29
CA VAL A 108 -95.15 -37.01 42.90
C VAL A 108 -94.58 -35.77 42.20
N LYS A 109 -95.26 -34.62 42.29
CA LYS A 109 -94.74 -33.37 41.70
C LYS A 109 -93.36 -32.97 42.23
N LEU A 110 -93.18 -33.03 43.55
CA LEU A 110 -91.88 -32.73 44.17
C LEU A 110 -90.81 -33.75 43.76
N ASN A 111 -91.18 -35.01 43.55
CA ASN A 111 -90.25 -36.02 43.07
C ASN A 111 -89.87 -35.78 41.60
N ASP A 112 -90.82 -35.39 40.75
CA ASP A 112 -90.55 -35.01 39.35
C ASP A 112 -89.64 -33.76 39.29
N GLU A 113 -89.93 -32.73 40.10
CA GLU A 113 -89.08 -31.54 40.24
C GLU A 113 -87.68 -31.90 40.75
N LEU A 114 -87.57 -32.83 41.70
CA LEU A 114 -86.28 -33.30 42.22
C LEU A 114 -85.49 -34.03 41.14
N VAL A 115 -86.12 -34.91 40.36
CA VAL A 115 -85.47 -35.61 39.23
C VAL A 115 -85.00 -34.62 38.15
N ASP A 116 -85.78 -33.58 37.86
CA ASP A 116 -85.38 -32.55 36.90
C ASP A 116 -84.21 -31.72 37.43
N ILE A 117 -84.21 -31.39 38.73
CA ILE A 117 -83.06 -30.73 39.38
C ILE A 117 -81.83 -31.63 39.36
N GLU A 118 -81.95 -32.93 39.66
CA GLU A 118 -80.84 -33.88 39.60
C GLU A 118 -80.26 -34.01 38.18
N ARG A 119 -81.11 -34.03 37.14
CA ARG A 119 -80.65 -34.03 35.74
C ARG A 119 -79.88 -32.76 35.41
N ASN A 120 -80.39 -31.61 35.83
CA ASN A 120 -79.71 -30.34 35.62
C ASN A 120 -78.39 -30.26 36.39
N ASP A 121 -78.37 -30.74 37.64
CA ASP A 121 -77.16 -30.77 38.47
C ASP A 121 -76.11 -31.73 37.89
N ASN A 122 -76.52 -32.90 37.40
CA ASN A 122 -75.63 -33.83 36.70
C ASN A 122 -75.06 -33.20 35.41
N GLY A 123 -75.89 -32.54 34.60
CA GLY A 123 -75.41 -31.82 33.40
C GLY A 123 -74.47 -30.66 33.74
N LEU A 124 -74.74 -29.93 34.82
CA LEU A 124 -73.85 -28.86 35.30
C LEU A 124 -72.54 -29.43 35.83
N ASN A 125 -72.59 -30.54 36.57
CA ASN A 125 -71.41 -31.25 37.06
C ASN A 125 -70.57 -31.80 35.90
N GLU A 126 -71.17 -32.32 34.83
CA GLU A 126 -70.47 -32.72 33.61
C GLU A 126 -69.78 -31.54 32.89
N MET A 127 -70.40 -30.36 32.91
CA MET A 127 -69.79 -29.13 32.39
C MET A 127 -68.64 -28.63 33.28
N ILE A 128 -68.82 -28.64 34.60
CA ILE A 128 -67.81 -28.16 35.58
C ILE A 128 -66.61 -29.08 35.63
N THR A 129 -66.84 -30.40 35.69
CA THR A 129 -65.78 -31.41 35.64
C THR A 129 -65.17 -31.52 34.25
N GLY A 130 -65.84 -30.95 33.23
CA GLY A 130 -65.41 -30.96 31.85
C GLY A 130 -65.35 -32.36 31.25
N THR A 131 -66.17 -33.29 31.73
CA THR A 131 -66.39 -34.62 31.14
C THR A 131 -67.27 -34.56 29.90
N ASN A 132 -67.91 -33.41 29.64
CA ASN A 132 -68.61 -33.15 28.39
C ASN A 132 -67.67 -33.33 27.16
N PRO A 133 -68.11 -34.03 26.09
CA PRO A 133 -67.33 -34.20 24.86
C PRO A 133 -66.85 -32.87 24.26
N GLU A 134 -67.63 -31.79 24.37
CA GLU A 134 -67.21 -30.47 23.89
C GLU A 134 -66.07 -29.88 24.73
N SER A 135 -66.05 -30.11 26.04
CA SER A 135 -64.94 -29.70 26.90
C SER A 135 -63.67 -30.49 26.59
N ALA A 136 -63.77 -31.78 26.25
CA ALA A 136 -62.64 -32.57 25.78
C ALA A 136 -62.08 -32.03 24.45
N ARG A 137 -62.96 -31.73 23.49
CA ARG A 137 -62.61 -31.12 22.21
C ARG A 137 -61.94 -29.76 22.38
N ILE A 138 -62.45 -28.90 23.26
CA ILE A 138 -61.85 -27.60 23.56
C ILE A 138 -60.41 -27.80 24.11
N ARG A 139 -60.19 -28.76 25.01
CA ARG A 139 -58.85 -29.07 25.54
C ARG A 139 -57.89 -29.57 24.45
N GLU A 140 -58.37 -30.39 23.52
CA GLU A 140 -57.58 -30.85 22.38
C GLU A 140 -57.18 -29.69 21.47
N LEU A 141 -58.14 -28.81 21.13
CA LEU A 141 -57.87 -27.61 20.33
C LEU A 141 -56.88 -26.67 21.02
N ILE A 142 -56.98 -26.49 22.35
CA ILE A 142 -56.00 -25.69 23.11
C ILE A 142 -54.60 -26.29 22.99
N LYS A 143 -54.45 -27.61 23.14
CA LYS A 143 -53.15 -28.29 22.96
C LYS A 143 -52.61 -28.14 21.54
N GLU A 144 -53.47 -28.22 20.54
CA GLU A 144 -53.07 -28.02 19.14
C GLU A 144 -52.64 -26.58 18.88
N ILE A 145 -53.38 -25.59 19.39
CA ILE A 145 -53.01 -24.17 19.34
C ILE A 145 -51.65 -23.94 20.01
N GLU A 146 -51.42 -24.51 21.19
CA GLU A 146 -50.12 -24.42 21.89
C GLU A 146 -49.00 -25.05 21.07
N LYS A 147 -49.22 -26.21 20.45
CA LYS A 147 -48.25 -26.87 19.58
C LYS A 147 -47.92 -26.02 18.35
N VAL A 148 -48.94 -25.43 17.72
CA VAL A 148 -48.76 -24.53 16.57
C VAL A 148 -48.04 -23.26 17.00
N ASN A 149 -48.38 -22.67 18.15
CA ASN A 149 -47.71 -21.48 18.70
C ASN A 149 -46.24 -21.77 19.00
N MET A 150 -45.92 -22.90 19.63
CA MET A 150 -44.54 -23.33 19.84
C MET A 150 -43.78 -23.51 18.51
N ALA A 151 -44.44 -24.03 17.48
CA ALA A 151 -43.83 -24.18 16.15
C ALA A 151 -43.65 -22.83 15.44
N THR A 152 -44.59 -21.89 15.58
CA THR A 152 -44.49 -20.55 14.98
C THR A 152 -43.43 -19.71 15.69
N GLU A 153 -43.31 -19.80 17.02
CA GLU A 153 -42.24 -19.14 17.79
C GLU A 153 -40.86 -19.65 17.39
N LYS A 154 -40.69 -20.98 17.23
CA LYS A 154 -39.44 -21.56 16.71
C LYS A 154 -39.10 -21.04 15.31
N LYS A 155 -40.09 -21.01 14.40
CA LYS A 155 -39.92 -20.46 13.04
C LYS A 155 -39.58 -18.97 13.07
N LEU A 156 -40.21 -18.20 13.95
CA LEU A 156 -39.97 -16.76 14.12
C LEU A 156 -38.55 -16.52 14.64
N HIS A 157 -38.11 -17.28 15.64
CA HIS A 157 -36.76 -17.19 16.18
C HIS A 157 -35.71 -17.52 15.11
N TYR A 158 -35.91 -18.60 14.35
CA TYR A 158 -35.03 -18.95 13.23
C TYR A 158 -35.01 -17.87 12.14
N ARG A 159 -36.17 -17.30 11.79
CA ARG A 159 -36.25 -16.18 10.84
C ARG A 159 -35.46 -14.97 11.34
N LEU A 160 -35.54 -14.66 12.63
CA LEU A 160 -34.79 -13.55 13.24
C LEU A 160 -33.28 -13.80 13.19
N GLN A 161 -32.84 -15.03 13.46
CA GLN A 161 -31.43 -15.43 13.34
C GLN A 161 -30.93 -15.26 11.89
N LEU A 162 -31.69 -15.74 10.90
CA LEU A 162 -31.35 -15.56 9.49
C LEU A 162 -31.32 -14.10 9.08
N GLN A 163 -32.27 -13.29 9.57
CA GLN A 163 -32.29 -11.85 9.30
C GLN A 163 -31.05 -11.15 9.89
N HIS A 164 -30.65 -11.52 11.11
CA HIS A 164 -29.42 -11.01 11.73
C HIS A 164 -28.17 -11.42 10.92
N MET A 165 -28.08 -12.68 10.49
CA MET A 165 -27.00 -13.14 9.61
C MET A 165 -26.96 -12.37 8.30
N GLN A 166 -28.12 -12.16 7.67
CA GLN A 166 -28.22 -11.39 6.43
C GLN A 166 -27.80 -9.93 6.62
N ALA A 167 -28.21 -9.30 7.72
CA ALA A 167 -27.82 -7.92 8.04
C ALA A 167 -26.30 -7.81 8.23
N ARG A 168 -25.68 -8.76 8.94
CA ARG A 168 -24.23 -8.83 9.09
C ARG A 168 -23.51 -9.05 7.77
N LEU A 169 -24.01 -9.94 6.91
CA LEU A 169 -23.42 -10.17 5.59
C LEU A 169 -23.50 -8.92 4.70
N LYS A 170 -24.61 -8.18 4.74
CA LYS A 170 -24.75 -6.90 4.03
C LYS A 170 -23.82 -5.82 4.57
N MET A 171 -23.63 -5.76 5.88
CA MET A 171 -22.67 -4.83 6.47
C MET A 171 -21.23 -5.19 6.05
N ASN A 172 -20.89 -6.48 6.10
CA ASN A 172 -19.59 -6.98 5.66
C ASN A 172 -19.35 -6.71 4.16
N SER A 173 -20.36 -6.88 3.30
CA SER A 173 -20.21 -6.59 1.87
C SER A 173 -19.89 -5.11 1.64
N VAL A 174 -20.61 -4.19 2.31
CA VAL A 174 -20.34 -2.75 2.21
C VAL A 174 -18.92 -2.41 2.70
N THR A 175 -18.45 -3.04 3.78
CA THR A 175 -17.07 -2.82 4.25
C THR A 175 -16.02 -3.36 3.27
N LEU A 176 -16.28 -4.51 2.65
CA LEU A 176 -15.39 -5.08 1.63
C LEU A 176 -15.36 -4.20 0.38
N ASP A 177 -16.51 -3.68 -0.07
CA ASP A 177 -16.58 -2.75 -1.19
C ASP A 177 -15.80 -1.45 -0.89
N ALA A 178 -15.89 -0.94 0.33
CA ALA A 178 -15.10 0.22 0.76
C ALA A 178 -13.60 -0.08 0.76
N HIS A 179 -13.18 -1.26 1.21
CA HIS A 179 -11.78 -1.69 1.15
C HIS A 179 -11.30 -1.87 -0.29
N LEU A 180 -12.12 -2.43 -1.18
CA LEU A 180 -11.80 -2.59 -2.60
C LEU A 180 -11.64 -1.22 -3.27
N ASN A 181 -12.55 -0.28 -3.04
CA ASN A 181 -12.43 1.08 -3.56
C ASN A 181 -11.16 1.77 -3.06
N ALA A 182 -10.82 1.62 -1.77
CA ALA A 182 -9.57 2.15 -1.24
C ALA A 182 -8.34 1.51 -1.89
N MET A 183 -8.36 0.19 -2.15
CA MET A 183 -7.28 -0.48 -2.88
C MET A 183 -7.18 0.01 -4.32
N GLU A 184 -8.30 0.22 -5.01
CA GLU A 184 -8.34 0.78 -6.36
C GLU A 184 -7.76 2.20 -6.40
N ASP A 185 -8.11 3.05 -5.44
CA ASP A 185 -7.55 4.41 -5.32
C ASP A 185 -6.04 4.38 -5.08
N THR A 186 -5.55 3.50 -4.21
CA THR A 186 -4.10 3.34 -3.98
C THR A 186 -3.38 2.82 -5.21
N HIS A 187 -3.98 1.89 -5.96
CA HIS A 187 -3.42 1.38 -7.21
C HIS A 187 -3.37 2.48 -8.28
N ALA A 188 -4.45 3.26 -8.44
CA ALA A 188 -4.47 4.39 -9.36
C ALA A 188 -3.46 5.49 -8.97
N GLY A 189 -3.22 5.68 -7.67
CA GLY A 189 -2.14 6.53 -7.16
C GLY A 189 -0.76 6.01 -7.58
N ALA A 190 -0.50 4.72 -7.35
CA ALA A 190 0.76 4.08 -7.73
C ALA A 190 1.02 4.11 -9.25
N GLU A 191 0.00 3.91 -10.08
CA GLU A 191 0.14 4.05 -11.55
C GLU A 191 0.54 5.48 -11.95
N LYS A 192 -0.01 6.51 -11.30
CA LYS A 192 0.38 7.91 -11.55
C LYS A 192 1.81 8.20 -11.11
N GLU A 193 2.21 7.68 -9.96
CA GLU A 193 3.59 7.81 -9.46
C GLU A 193 4.59 7.11 -10.39
N LEU A 194 4.26 5.91 -10.89
CA LEU A 194 5.08 5.20 -11.86
C LEU A 194 5.26 6.02 -13.15
N LEU A 195 4.17 6.56 -13.70
CA LEU A 195 4.24 7.44 -14.88
C LEU A 195 5.07 8.69 -14.61
N HIS A 196 5.02 9.25 -13.40
CA HIS A 196 5.86 10.38 -13.01
C HIS A 196 7.34 9.99 -12.94
N CYS A 197 7.68 8.84 -12.36
CA CYS A 197 9.03 8.30 -12.34
C CYS A 197 9.57 8.04 -13.75
N GLU A 198 8.76 7.47 -14.65
CA GLU A 198 9.14 7.30 -16.06
C GLU A 198 9.44 8.63 -16.75
N ASN A 199 8.62 9.66 -16.52
CA ASN A 199 8.87 10.99 -17.07
C ASN A 199 10.19 11.58 -16.56
N LEU A 200 10.47 11.44 -15.26
CA LEU A 200 11.74 11.87 -14.66
C LEU A 200 12.92 11.09 -15.25
N MET A 201 12.79 9.77 -15.47
CA MET A 201 13.84 9.00 -16.13
C MET A 201 14.10 9.48 -17.56
N ARG A 202 13.05 9.75 -18.35
CA ARG A 202 13.20 10.31 -19.70
C ARG A 202 13.87 11.69 -19.69
N GLU A 203 13.56 12.53 -18.71
CA GLU A 203 14.21 13.83 -18.53
C GLU A 203 15.70 13.68 -18.20
N VAL A 204 16.04 12.79 -17.27
CA VAL A 204 17.44 12.47 -16.91
C VAL A 204 18.22 11.89 -18.10
N GLU A 205 17.60 11.03 -18.90
CA GLU A 205 18.19 10.50 -20.13
C GLU A 205 18.43 11.61 -21.16
N ALA A 206 17.45 12.49 -21.36
CA ALA A 206 17.60 13.65 -22.25
C ALA A 206 18.75 14.56 -21.80
N ASP A 207 18.84 14.88 -20.51
CA ASP A 207 19.93 15.69 -19.95
C ASP A 207 21.28 14.99 -20.03
N ARG A 208 21.34 13.67 -19.82
CA ARG A 208 22.55 12.88 -20.04
C ARG A 208 23.02 12.97 -21.49
N THR A 209 22.12 12.82 -22.47
CA THR A 209 22.50 12.94 -23.88
C THR A 209 22.95 14.36 -24.23
N LYS A 210 22.34 15.39 -23.63
CA LYS A 210 22.76 16.78 -23.80
C LYS A 210 24.17 17.01 -23.24
N ALA A 211 24.42 16.58 -22.00
CA ALA A 211 25.74 16.71 -21.37
C ALA A 211 26.83 15.95 -22.16
N ALA A 212 26.50 14.79 -22.73
CA ALA A 212 27.41 14.04 -23.59
C ALA A 212 27.77 14.82 -24.87
N ARG A 213 26.77 15.42 -25.54
CA ARG A 213 26.99 16.27 -26.72
C ARG A 213 27.83 17.50 -26.39
N ASP A 214 27.55 18.16 -25.27
CA ASP A 214 28.32 19.32 -24.82
C ASP A 214 29.78 18.93 -24.51
N TYR A 215 29.99 17.78 -23.87
CA TYR A 215 31.34 17.24 -23.65
C TYR A 215 32.08 16.97 -24.96
N GLU A 216 31.47 16.29 -25.92
CA GLU A 216 32.06 16.03 -27.24
C GLU A 216 32.40 17.33 -27.99
N ALA A 217 31.51 18.32 -27.93
CA ALA A 217 31.74 19.65 -28.53
C ALA A 217 32.94 20.36 -27.89
N THR A 218 33.07 20.32 -26.56
CA THR A 218 34.24 20.89 -25.87
C THR A 218 35.53 20.15 -26.22
N LEU A 219 35.49 18.82 -26.33
CA LEU A 219 36.64 18.01 -26.70
C LEU A 219 37.10 18.33 -28.13
N ALA A 220 36.16 18.48 -29.06
CA ALA A 220 36.44 18.90 -30.43
C ALA A 220 37.07 20.30 -30.47
N SER A 221 36.51 21.27 -29.74
CA SER A 221 37.04 22.63 -29.62
C SER A 221 38.48 22.65 -29.09
N VAL A 222 38.74 21.94 -27.98
CA VAL A 222 40.09 21.82 -27.40
C VAL A 222 41.08 21.17 -28.37
N THR A 223 40.63 20.18 -29.13
CA THR A 223 41.47 19.51 -30.14
C THR A 223 41.85 20.46 -31.27
N ILE A 224 40.92 21.26 -31.77
CA ILE A 224 41.17 22.30 -32.78
C ILE A 224 42.18 23.33 -32.23
N GLU A 225 41.96 23.84 -31.01
CA GLU A 225 42.90 24.79 -30.41
C GLU A 225 44.31 24.20 -30.23
N ARG A 226 44.42 22.92 -29.85
CA ARG A 226 45.73 22.25 -29.74
C ARG A 226 46.43 22.19 -31.09
N GLN A 227 45.70 21.82 -32.15
CA GLN A 227 46.25 21.81 -33.51
C GLN A 227 46.67 23.21 -33.96
N ASP A 228 45.87 24.25 -33.69
CA ASP A 228 46.20 25.62 -34.04
C ASP A 228 47.44 26.12 -33.28
N ARG A 229 47.53 25.86 -31.97
CA ARG A 229 48.73 26.14 -31.17
C ARG A 229 49.96 25.43 -31.73
N GLU A 230 49.83 24.17 -32.14
CA GLU A 230 50.93 23.42 -32.76
C GLU A 230 51.36 24.02 -34.10
N ARG A 231 50.40 24.44 -34.95
CA ARG A 231 50.69 25.14 -36.22
C ARG A 231 51.43 26.46 -35.96
N ILE A 232 50.98 27.25 -34.99
CA ILE A 232 51.62 28.52 -34.60
C ILE A 232 53.05 28.24 -34.10
N LEU A 233 53.24 27.25 -33.22
CA LEU A 233 54.56 26.87 -32.72
C LEU A 233 55.49 26.42 -33.86
N LYS A 234 55.00 25.64 -34.82
CA LYS A 234 55.75 25.24 -36.02
C LYS A 234 56.15 26.46 -36.87
N SER A 235 55.23 27.41 -37.08
CA SER A 235 55.52 28.67 -37.77
C SER A 235 56.62 29.46 -37.06
N LYS A 236 56.51 29.63 -35.74
CA LYS A 236 57.51 30.35 -34.93
C LYS A 236 58.88 29.68 -34.92
N LYS A 237 58.93 28.35 -34.84
CA LYS A 237 60.20 27.61 -34.99
C LYS A 237 60.81 27.79 -36.38
N ASN A 238 60.00 27.88 -37.43
CA ASN A 238 60.49 28.15 -38.78
C ASN A 238 60.99 29.59 -38.93
N GLU A 239 60.29 30.57 -38.37
CA GLU A 239 60.74 31.98 -38.29
C GLU A 239 62.09 32.08 -37.55
N GLU A 240 62.23 31.40 -36.41
CA GLU A 240 63.48 31.36 -35.64
C GLU A 240 64.63 30.74 -36.46
N LYS A 241 64.39 29.62 -37.14
CA LYS A 241 65.37 28.99 -38.04
C LYS A 241 65.75 29.93 -39.18
N ASN A 242 64.80 30.66 -39.75
CA ASN A 242 65.07 31.62 -40.82
C ASN A 242 65.88 32.82 -40.31
N ALA A 243 65.55 33.34 -39.12
CA ALA A 243 66.29 34.41 -38.47
C ALA A 243 67.76 33.99 -38.20
N LYS A 244 67.97 32.78 -37.67
CA LYS A 244 69.33 32.21 -37.49
C LYS A 244 70.09 32.08 -38.81
N LYS A 245 69.42 31.64 -39.89
CA LYS A 245 70.01 31.61 -41.24
C LYS A 245 70.41 33.01 -41.71
N MET A 246 69.52 34.00 -41.56
CA MET A 246 69.79 35.38 -41.95
C MET A 246 70.92 36.02 -41.14
N GLU A 247 71.01 35.72 -39.84
CA GLU A 247 72.12 36.16 -38.99
C GLU A 247 73.44 35.52 -39.44
N SER A 248 73.45 34.21 -39.70
CA SER A 248 74.63 33.51 -40.22
C SER A 248 75.05 34.04 -41.59
N TRP A 249 74.08 34.41 -42.44
CA TRP A 249 74.33 35.04 -43.73
C TRP A 249 74.95 36.42 -43.51
N ARG A 250 74.36 37.29 -42.69
CA ARG A 250 74.90 38.62 -42.34
C ARG A 250 76.33 38.53 -41.84
N LYS A 251 76.62 37.64 -40.88
CA LYS A 251 77.98 37.39 -40.36
C LYS A 251 78.94 36.99 -41.49
N LYS A 252 78.54 36.09 -42.39
CA LYS A 252 79.36 35.71 -43.55
C LYS A 252 79.57 36.88 -44.52
N THR A 253 78.54 37.69 -44.77
CA THR A 253 78.67 38.85 -45.67
C THR A 253 79.56 39.93 -45.06
N GLU A 254 79.46 40.15 -43.75
CA GLU A 254 80.32 41.06 -42.99
C GLU A 254 81.77 40.59 -42.99
N ILE A 255 82.03 39.30 -42.75
CA ILE A 255 83.37 38.71 -42.90
C ILE A 255 83.90 38.95 -44.32
N LYS A 256 83.11 38.67 -45.36
CA LYS A 256 83.53 38.93 -46.75
C LYS A 256 83.77 40.41 -47.05
N GLN A 257 82.98 41.31 -46.47
CA GLN A 257 83.21 42.75 -46.60
C GLN A 257 84.46 43.20 -45.86
N MET A 258 84.72 42.66 -44.66
CA MET A 258 85.95 42.88 -43.92
C MET A 258 87.16 42.34 -44.71
N GLU A 259 87.10 41.12 -45.24
CA GLU A 259 88.13 40.55 -46.11
C GLU A 259 88.37 41.42 -47.36
N LEU A 260 87.30 41.92 -48.01
CA LEU A 260 87.42 42.80 -49.16
C LEU A 260 88.03 44.16 -48.77
N ALA A 261 87.63 44.74 -47.64
CA ALA A 261 88.17 45.99 -47.13
C ALA A 261 89.64 45.84 -46.70
N GLN A 262 90.01 44.71 -46.10
CA GLN A 262 91.38 44.35 -45.75
C GLN A 262 92.24 44.24 -47.01
N LYS A 263 91.75 43.56 -48.05
CA LYS A 263 92.38 43.51 -49.37
C LYS A 263 92.53 44.88 -50.03
N GLN A 264 91.55 45.78 -49.89
CA GLN A 264 91.61 47.14 -50.43
C GLN A 264 92.56 48.06 -49.66
N ARG A 265 92.78 47.81 -48.36
CA ARG A 265 93.79 48.51 -47.54
C ARG A 265 95.22 48.09 -47.85
N GLY A 266 95.41 47.02 -48.64
CA GLY A 266 96.75 46.50 -48.98
C GLY A 266 97.37 45.64 -47.88
N ASP A 267 96.62 45.34 -46.81
CA ASP A 267 97.01 44.35 -45.82
C ASP A 267 96.61 42.96 -46.32
N MET A 268 97.57 42.03 -46.29
CA MET A 268 97.36 40.65 -46.68
C MET A 268 96.33 39.99 -45.73
N ASN A 269 95.50 39.09 -46.27
CA ASN A 269 94.51 38.32 -45.50
C ASN A 269 95.22 37.59 -44.32
N GLU A 270 94.56 37.37 -43.18
CA GLU A 270 95.19 36.67 -42.04
C GLU A 270 95.71 35.27 -42.44
N GLU A 271 95.01 34.58 -43.35
CA GLU A 271 95.47 33.33 -43.96
C GLU A 271 96.70 33.49 -44.86
N ALA A 272 96.89 34.66 -45.49
CA ALA A 272 98.00 34.98 -46.37
C ALA A 272 99.23 35.47 -45.58
N GLU A 273 99.02 36.17 -44.45
CA GLU A 273 100.07 36.46 -43.46
C GLU A 273 100.51 35.17 -42.74
N ASP A 274 99.56 34.28 -42.41
CA ASP A 274 99.86 32.95 -41.91
C ASP A 274 100.49 32.05 -42.97
N GLN A 275 100.14 32.17 -44.26
CA GLN A 275 100.84 31.48 -45.34
C GLN A 275 102.26 32.02 -45.53
N LEU A 276 102.51 33.31 -45.39
CA LEU A 276 103.87 33.87 -45.38
C LEU A 276 104.66 33.45 -44.13
N ARG A 277 104.01 33.37 -42.95
CA ARG A 277 104.64 32.82 -41.73
C ARG A 277 104.88 31.31 -41.83
N ARG A 278 103.97 30.56 -42.48
CA ARG A 278 104.14 29.14 -42.80
C ARG A 278 105.21 28.95 -43.87
N ASP A 279 105.29 29.78 -44.89
CA ASP A 279 106.29 29.73 -45.97
C ASP A 279 107.68 30.15 -45.44
N HIS A 280 107.74 31.08 -44.48
CA HIS A 280 109.00 31.44 -43.82
C HIS A 280 109.46 30.34 -42.85
N ARG A 281 108.53 29.72 -42.11
CA ARG A 281 108.84 28.52 -41.29
C ARG A 281 109.13 27.28 -42.16
N ARG A 282 108.53 27.18 -43.34
CA ARG A 282 108.70 26.11 -44.32
C ARG A 282 110.01 26.25 -45.07
N THR A 283 110.49 27.45 -45.40
CA THR A 283 111.81 27.67 -46.02
C THR A 283 112.97 27.45 -45.04
N GLU A 284 112.76 27.73 -43.75
CA GLU A 284 113.70 27.36 -42.68
C GLU A 284 113.68 25.84 -42.41
N ALA A 285 112.50 25.22 -42.33
CA ALA A 285 112.39 23.76 -42.19
C ALA A 285 112.81 22.97 -43.45
N GLU A 286 112.64 23.51 -44.66
CA GLU A 286 113.05 22.89 -45.94
C GLU A 286 114.57 22.90 -46.11
N LYS A 287 115.33 23.83 -45.51
CA LYS A 287 116.81 23.79 -45.51
C LYS A 287 117.35 22.70 -44.59
N ASP A 288 116.68 22.45 -43.47
CA ASP A 288 117.08 21.43 -42.49
C ASP A 288 116.53 20.03 -42.81
N TYR A 289 115.40 19.95 -43.53
CA TYR A 289 114.74 18.69 -43.94
C TYR A 289 115.19 18.17 -45.32
N ASN A 290 115.51 19.05 -46.30
CA ASN A 290 116.02 18.62 -47.62
C ASN A 290 117.42 17.99 -47.55
N ALA A 291 118.18 18.21 -46.48
CA ALA A 291 119.51 17.64 -46.30
C ALA A 291 119.49 16.18 -45.81
N GLN A 292 118.42 15.70 -45.16
CA GLN A 292 118.42 14.38 -44.51
C GLN A 292 117.26 13.45 -44.89
N ARG A 293 116.18 13.91 -45.52
CA ARG A 293 114.96 13.08 -45.68
C ARG A 293 114.28 13.12 -47.06
N ASN A 294 114.86 13.83 -48.03
CA ASN A 294 114.55 13.67 -49.46
C ASN A 294 115.03 12.34 -50.04
N GLY A 295 115.84 11.57 -49.31
CA GLY A 295 116.36 10.28 -49.78
C GLY A 295 115.38 9.12 -49.62
N GLU A 296 114.81 8.93 -48.42
CA GLU A 296 114.33 7.58 -48.04
C GLU A 296 112.90 7.52 -47.48
N ALA A 297 112.32 8.62 -47.00
CA ALA A 297 110.98 8.59 -46.38
C ALA A 297 109.82 8.98 -47.32
N LEU A 298 110.10 9.68 -48.42
CA LEU A 298 109.09 10.19 -49.35
C LEU A 298 108.41 9.09 -50.19
N ALA A 299 109.10 7.95 -50.37
CA ALA A 299 108.54 6.81 -51.08
C ALA A 299 107.59 5.96 -50.20
N MET A 300 107.90 5.79 -48.92
CA MET A 300 107.18 4.86 -48.03
C MET A 300 106.00 5.52 -47.29
N MET A 301 106.04 6.84 -47.04
CA MET A 301 104.89 7.55 -46.44
C MET A 301 103.75 7.79 -47.44
N LEU A 302 104.04 8.05 -48.71
CA LEU A 302 103.02 8.38 -49.71
C LEU A 302 102.08 7.21 -50.02
N GLU A 303 102.55 5.98 -49.83
CA GLU A 303 101.77 4.75 -50.00
C GLU A 303 100.92 4.42 -48.77
N LEU A 304 101.40 4.72 -47.56
CA LEU A 304 100.67 4.51 -46.30
C LEU A 304 99.66 5.63 -45.99
N GLU A 305 99.92 6.89 -46.39
CA GLU A 305 98.97 8.01 -46.25
C GLU A 305 97.75 7.87 -47.17
N LYS A 306 97.94 7.30 -48.36
CA LYS A 306 96.83 7.08 -49.31
C LYS A 306 95.82 6.05 -48.78
N GLY A 307 96.30 4.99 -48.11
CA GLY A 307 95.45 4.01 -47.43
C GLY A 307 94.78 4.56 -46.16
N PHE A 308 95.42 5.51 -45.47
CA PHE A 308 94.87 6.11 -44.25
C PHE A 308 93.80 7.19 -44.56
N GLU A 309 93.95 7.98 -45.63
CA GLU A 309 92.94 8.97 -46.04
C GLU A 309 91.63 8.34 -46.58
N GLU A 310 91.70 7.20 -47.27
CA GLU A 310 90.52 6.49 -47.75
C GLU A 310 89.68 5.94 -46.59
N VAL A 311 90.33 5.44 -45.53
CA VAL A 311 89.66 4.97 -44.32
C VAL A 311 89.11 6.13 -43.49
N ASN A 312 89.83 7.26 -43.42
CA ASN A 312 89.41 8.42 -42.62
C ASN A 312 88.22 9.18 -43.25
N LYS A 313 88.18 9.32 -44.59
CA LYS A 313 87.04 9.91 -45.32
C LYS A 313 85.77 9.04 -45.27
N ALA A 314 85.91 7.72 -45.14
CA ALA A 314 84.77 6.80 -45.07
C ALA A 314 84.18 6.63 -43.65
N THR A 315 84.96 6.87 -42.58
CA THR A 315 84.56 6.52 -41.20
C THR A 315 84.55 7.66 -40.19
N GLY A 316 85.26 8.78 -40.43
CA GLY A 316 85.17 9.99 -39.59
C GLY A 316 85.60 9.80 -38.12
N VAL A 317 86.55 8.90 -37.83
CA VAL A 317 87.04 8.61 -36.48
C VAL A 317 88.50 9.04 -36.32
N SER A 318 88.82 9.78 -35.26
CA SER A 318 90.11 10.49 -35.10
C SER A 318 91.26 9.62 -34.56
N SER A 319 90.98 8.38 -34.15
CA SER A 319 91.96 7.43 -33.62
C SER A 319 91.52 5.98 -33.84
N LEU A 320 92.48 5.09 -34.14
CA LEU A 320 92.27 3.64 -34.29
C LEU A 320 91.65 3.02 -33.02
N ALA A 321 92.03 3.51 -31.84
CA ALA A 321 91.47 3.08 -30.57
C ALA A 321 89.98 3.46 -30.44
N GLU A 322 89.59 4.62 -30.98
CA GLU A 322 88.21 5.10 -30.99
C GLU A 322 87.35 4.32 -32.01
N MET A 323 87.94 3.87 -33.13
CA MET A 323 87.28 3.01 -34.11
C MET A 323 87.01 1.62 -33.54
N VAL A 324 88.01 1.00 -32.89
CA VAL A 324 87.85 -0.30 -32.23
C VAL A 324 86.85 -0.22 -31.07
N ASN A 325 86.86 0.87 -30.28
CA ASN A 325 85.84 1.08 -29.24
C ASN A 325 84.44 1.30 -29.82
N LYS A 326 84.29 2.03 -30.92
CA LYS A 326 82.99 2.21 -31.60
C LYS A 326 82.49 0.91 -32.20
N PHE A 327 83.34 0.08 -32.79
CA PHE A 327 82.95 -1.25 -33.29
C PHE A 327 82.60 -2.21 -32.15
N ALA A 328 83.39 -2.24 -31.08
CA ALA A 328 83.10 -3.06 -29.91
C ALA A 328 81.81 -2.63 -29.20
N ASN A 329 81.57 -1.33 -29.06
CA ASN A 329 80.34 -0.79 -28.48
C ASN A 329 79.14 -0.93 -29.42
N HIS A 330 79.33 -0.83 -30.74
CA HIS A 330 78.26 -1.05 -31.70
C HIS A 330 77.86 -2.52 -31.78
N GLN A 331 78.82 -3.44 -31.69
CA GLN A 331 78.55 -4.88 -31.61
C GLN A 331 77.81 -5.21 -30.30
N LYS A 332 78.27 -4.70 -29.15
CA LYS A 332 77.55 -4.85 -27.87
C LYS A 332 76.16 -4.22 -27.90
N HIS A 333 76.00 -3.06 -28.54
CA HIS A 333 74.70 -2.41 -28.64
C HIS A 333 73.76 -3.20 -29.55
N LYS A 334 74.27 -3.76 -30.65
CA LYS A 334 73.52 -4.66 -31.54
C LYS A 334 73.12 -5.95 -30.82
N ASP A 335 74.03 -6.56 -30.08
CA ASP A 335 73.76 -7.77 -29.31
C ASP A 335 72.70 -7.50 -28.23
N ASN A 336 72.82 -6.39 -27.48
CA ASN A 336 71.80 -5.95 -26.52
C ASN A 336 70.44 -5.67 -27.18
N LEU A 337 70.41 -5.01 -28.34
CA LEU A 337 69.18 -4.76 -29.10
C LEU A 337 68.55 -6.05 -29.60
N THR A 338 69.34 -7.03 -30.05
CA THR A 338 68.81 -8.34 -30.45
C THR A 338 68.28 -9.14 -29.27
N GLN A 339 68.90 -9.00 -28.09
CA GLN A 339 68.44 -9.61 -26.86
C GLN A 339 67.15 -8.94 -26.35
N GLU A 340 67.10 -7.61 -26.29
CA GLU A 340 65.88 -6.87 -25.91
C GLU A 340 64.73 -7.13 -26.89
N ASN A 341 65.01 -7.24 -28.20
CA ASN A 341 63.99 -7.57 -29.20
C ASN A 341 63.47 -9.00 -29.02
N LYS A 342 64.34 -9.95 -28.65
CA LYS A 342 63.96 -11.32 -28.32
C LYS A 342 63.11 -11.37 -27.04
N GLU A 343 63.53 -10.68 -25.98
CA GLU A 343 62.79 -10.58 -24.71
C GLU A 343 61.44 -9.86 -24.88
N ALA A 344 61.39 -8.80 -25.69
CA ALA A 344 60.14 -8.12 -26.05
C ALA A 344 59.22 -9.03 -26.87
N GLY A 345 59.77 -9.83 -27.79
CA GLY A 345 59.05 -10.85 -28.54
C GLY A 345 58.47 -11.94 -27.65
N GLU A 346 59.23 -12.44 -26.69
CA GLU A 346 58.79 -13.42 -25.70
C GLU A 346 57.70 -12.85 -24.78
N ARG A 347 57.85 -11.59 -24.32
CA ARG A 347 56.79 -10.90 -23.54
C ARG A 347 55.52 -10.69 -24.36
N LEU A 348 55.63 -10.32 -25.63
CA LEU A 348 54.49 -10.17 -26.52
C LEU A 348 53.78 -11.52 -26.74
N GLN A 349 54.53 -12.61 -26.91
CA GLN A 349 53.95 -13.95 -27.02
C GLN A 349 53.27 -14.40 -25.71
N ALA A 350 53.88 -14.14 -24.56
CA ALA A 350 53.28 -14.43 -23.25
C ALA A 350 51.96 -13.65 -23.04
N VAL A 351 51.94 -12.35 -23.39
CA VAL A 351 50.72 -11.53 -23.32
C VAL A 351 49.66 -12.01 -24.31
N LYS A 352 50.04 -12.39 -25.54
CA LYS A 352 49.09 -12.96 -26.52
C LYS A 352 48.51 -14.29 -26.05
N LYS A 353 49.32 -15.15 -25.42
CA LYS A 353 48.86 -16.42 -24.85
C LYS A 353 47.93 -16.18 -23.65
N ALA A 354 48.29 -15.27 -22.73
CA ALA A 354 47.44 -14.89 -21.62
C ALA A 354 46.12 -14.24 -22.08
N PHE A 355 46.17 -13.45 -23.16
CA PHE A 355 44.99 -12.90 -23.81
C PHE A 355 44.14 -14.03 -24.38
N GLN A 356 44.69 -14.94 -25.18
CA GLN A 356 43.97 -16.11 -25.71
C GLN A 356 43.36 -16.97 -24.60
N GLU A 357 44.09 -17.28 -23.53
CA GLU A 357 43.56 -18.01 -22.36
C GLU A 357 42.44 -17.25 -21.66
N ALA A 358 42.50 -15.91 -21.61
CA ALA A 358 41.42 -15.08 -21.07
C ALA A 358 40.21 -15.03 -22.02
N THR A 359 40.43 -15.01 -23.34
CA THR A 359 39.34 -15.06 -24.34
C THR A 359 38.69 -16.43 -24.38
N GLU A 360 39.46 -17.51 -24.24
CA GLU A 360 38.97 -18.88 -24.11
C GLU A 360 38.17 -19.03 -22.82
N LYS A 361 38.66 -18.56 -21.67
CA LYS A 361 37.87 -18.51 -20.43
C LYS A 361 36.63 -17.64 -20.54
N PHE A 362 36.70 -16.51 -21.24
CA PHE A 362 35.54 -15.64 -21.47
C PHE A 362 34.52 -16.33 -22.37
N ASN A 363 34.96 -17.03 -23.41
CA ASN A 363 34.11 -17.80 -24.30
C ASN A 363 33.54 -19.03 -23.58
N GLU A 364 34.30 -19.72 -22.73
CA GLU A 364 33.80 -20.77 -21.84
C GLU A 364 32.76 -20.22 -20.87
N ILE A 365 32.96 -19.05 -20.24
CA ILE A 365 31.95 -18.42 -19.36
C ILE A 365 30.71 -17.99 -20.16
N LYS A 366 30.89 -17.60 -21.43
CA LYS A 366 29.81 -17.24 -22.34
C LYS A 366 29.04 -18.47 -22.84
N GLU A 367 29.71 -19.59 -23.10
CA GLU A 367 29.16 -20.87 -23.56
C GLU A 367 28.57 -21.71 -22.41
N VAL A 368 29.14 -21.62 -21.21
CA VAL A 368 28.55 -22.11 -19.95
C VAL A 368 27.30 -21.32 -19.59
N GLY A 369 27.11 -20.16 -20.21
CA GLY A 369 25.90 -19.38 -20.11
C GLY A 369 25.81 -18.70 -18.76
N PHE A 370 25.51 -17.41 -18.80
CA PHE A 370 24.80 -16.74 -17.71
C PHE A 370 23.33 -17.24 -17.69
N GLY A 371 23.17 -18.57 -17.64
CA GLY A 371 21.94 -19.29 -17.92
C GLY A 371 21.82 -20.48 -16.98
N ASP A 372 20.81 -20.42 -16.11
CA ASP A 372 20.15 -21.57 -15.49
C ASP A 372 21.03 -22.62 -14.78
N THR A 373 22.02 -22.19 -13.99
CA THR A 373 22.36 -23.02 -12.82
C THR A 373 21.35 -22.73 -11.70
N GLU A 374 20.71 -23.75 -11.15
CA GLU A 374 19.74 -23.61 -10.04
C GLU A 374 20.33 -22.81 -8.85
N MET A 375 21.65 -22.86 -8.69
CA MET A 375 22.44 -22.10 -7.70
C MET A 375 22.31 -20.58 -7.86
N ASP A 376 22.39 -20.05 -9.08
CA ASP A 376 22.27 -18.60 -9.31
C ASP A 376 20.83 -18.10 -9.12
N ARG A 377 19.83 -18.97 -9.36
CA ARG A 377 18.43 -18.68 -9.09
C ARG A 377 18.12 -18.70 -7.61
N GLU A 378 18.69 -19.64 -6.85
CA GLU A 378 18.56 -19.69 -5.38
C GLU A 378 19.24 -18.50 -4.70
N VAL A 379 20.43 -18.11 -5.14
CA VAL A 379 21.12 -16.92 -4.62
C VAL A 379 20.32 -15.66 -4.94
N ARG A 380 19.77 -15.54 -6.16
CA ARG A 380 18.90 -14.41 -6.52
C ARG A 380 17.61 -14.38 -5.68
N ASN A 381 16.93 -15.52 -5.53
CA ASN A 381 15.75 -15.64 -4.69
C ASN A 381 16.05 -15.32 -3.21
N MET A 382 17.23 -15.71 -2.71
CA MET A 382 17.67 -15.40 -1.35
C MET A 382 17.93 -13.90 -1.18
N ILE A 383 18.57 -13.25 -2.17
CA ILE A 383 18.78 -11.81 -2.16
C ILE A 383 17.44 -11.08 -2.25
N GLU A 384 16.52 -11.50 -3.12
CA GLU A 384 15.19 -10.94 -3.23
C GLU A 384 14.38 -11.10 -1.94
N SER A 385 14.46 -12.26 -1.28
CA SER A 385 13.84 -12.51 0.03
C SER A 385 14.42 -11.57 1.09
N LYS A 386 15.75 -11.45 1.18
CA LYS A 386 16.41 -10.55 2.14
C LYS A 386 16.03 -9.09 1.89
N VAL A 387 15.96 -8.66 0.63
CA VAL A 387 15.51 -7.32 0.26
C VAL A 387 14.04 -7.10 0.67
N LEU A 388 13.20 -8.12 0.55
CA LEU A 388 11.81 -8.04 0.99
C LEU A 388 11.71 -7.94 2.52
N ASP A 389 12.48 -8.76 3.24
CA ASP A 389 12.53 -8.77 4.71
C ASP A 389 13.02 -7.41 5.23
N GLU A 390 14.12 -6.88 4.71
CA GLU A 390 14.65 -5.55 5.06
C GLU A 390 13.66 -4.43 4.73
N LYS A 391 12.91 -4.53 3.62
CA LYS A 391 11.83 -3.58 3.31
C LYS A 391 10.69 -3.63 4.32
N THR A 392 10.33 -4.83 4.81
CA THR A 392 9.29 -4.96 5.85
C THR A 392 9.77 -4.41 7.19
N GLU A 393 11.00 -4.72 7.58
CA GLU A 393 11.63 -4.18 8.79
C GLU A 393 11.75 -2.66 8.71
N GLY A 394 12.16 -2.11 7.56
CA GLY A 394 12.20 -0.66 7.32
C GLY A 394 10.83 0.02 7.45
N LYS A 395 9.73 -0.65 7.05
CA LYS A 395 8.36 -0.14 7.26
C LYS A 395 7.99 -0.14 8.74
N VAL A 396 8.35 -1.19 9.49
CA VAL A 396 8.11 -1.28 10.93
C VAL A 396 8.88 -0.18 11.67
N VAL A 397 10.18 -0.03 11.37
CA VAL A 397 11.04 1.01 11.96
C VAL A 397 10.47 2.39 11.66
N ARG A 398 10.08 2.68 10.41
CA ARG A 398 9.45 3.96 10.04
C ARG A 398 8.14 4.20 10.80
N ALA A 399 7.29 3.18 10.94
CA ALA A 399 6.05 3.29 11.71
C ALA A 399 6.32 3.54 13.21
N THR A 400 7.33 2.89 13.79
CA THR A 400 7.74 3.15 15.18
C THR A 400 8.32 4.55 15.36
N TYR A 401 9.08 5.05 14.38
CA TYR A 401 9.64 6.40 14.40
C TYR A 401 8.56 7.47 14.32
N GLU A 402 7.58 7.33 13.43
CA GLU A 402 6.44 8.26 13.35
C GLU A 402 5.60 8.24 14.64
N ARG A 403 5.42 7.06 15.24
CA ARG A 403 4.75 6.94 16.55
C ARG A 403 5.53 7.65 17.65
N LEU A 404 6.85 7.45 17.71
CA LEU A 404 7.73 8.10 18.69
C LEU A 404 7.74 9.62 18.50
N LYS A 405 7.81 10.10 17.26
CA LYS A 405 7.74 11.53 16.92
C LYS A 405 6.44 12.14 17.42
N LYS A 406 5.30 11.46 17.22
CA LYS A 406 4.01 11.91 17.74
C LYS A 406 4.02 11.98 19.27
N VAL A 407 4.52 10.96 19.96
CA VAL A 407 4.64 10.94 21.43
C VAL A 407 5.50 12.10 21.93
N LEU A 408 6.62 12.40 21.27
CA LEU A 408 7.49 13.52 21.64
C LEU A 408 6.81 14.88 21.46
N VAL A 409 6.02 15.06 20.39
CA VAL A 409 5.21 16.27 20.19
C VAL A 409 4.14 16.41 21.27
N ASP A 410 3.41 15.32 21.57
CA ASP A 410 2.38 15.31 22.60
C ASP A 410 2.98 15.59 23.99
N LEU A 411 4.15 15.03 24.30
CA LEU A 411 4.89 15.26 25.55
C LEU A 411 5.38 16.71 25.64
N ARG A 412 5.82 17.32 24.53
CA ARG A 412 6.17 18.74 24.47
C ARG A 412 4.98 19.64 24.73
N GLN A 413 3.84 19.36 24.09
CA GLN A 413 2.61 20.13 24.29
C GLN A 413 2.08 19.98 25.72
N GLY A 414 2.09 18.76 26.27
CA GLY A 414 1.71 18.48 27.65
C GLY A 414 2.61 19.16 28.67
N GLY A 415 3.93 19.04 28.50
CA GLY A 415 4.94 19.69 29.35
C GLY A 415 4.85 21.21 29.31
N MET A 416 4.69 21.80 28.12
CA MET A 416 4.46 23.25 27.95
C MET A 416 3.14 23.68 28.61
N GLY A 417 2.07 22.91 28.48
CA GLY A 417 0.79 23.20 29.11
C GLY A 417 0.84 23.15 30.64
N LEU A 418 1.57 22.20 31.21
CA LEU A 418 1.82 22.13 32.66
C LEU A 418 2.71 23.30 33.10
N TYR A 419 3.79 23.55 32.38
CA TYR A 419 4.71 24.64 32.66
C TYR A 419 3.98 25.99 32.70
N GLN A 420 3.20 26.33 31.67
CA GLN A 420 2.44 27.59 31.63
C GLN A 420 1.46 27.77 32.79
N ARG A 421 0.86 26.67 33.29
CA ARG A 421 -0.06 26.71 34.44
C ARG A 421 0.65 26.82 35.78
N LEU A 422 1.85 26.26 35.90
CA LEU A 422 2.60 26.16 37.16
C LEU A 422 3.64 27.27 37.33
N VAL A 423 4.09 27.89 36.25
CA VAL A 423 5.02 29.03 36.24
C VAL A 423 4.60 30.18 37.18
N PRO A 424 3.31 30.61 37.25
CA PRO A 424 2.90 31.66 38.19
C PRO A 424 3.22 31.34 39.66
N TYR A 425 3.14 30.06 40.04
CA TYR A 425 3.40 29.60 41.40
C TYR A 425 4.90 29.39 41.69
N HIS A 426 5.75 29.36 40.66
CA HIS A 426 7.20 29.17 40.80
C HIS A 426 7.86 30.28 41.64
N HIS A 427 7.44 31.53 41.43
CA HIS A 427 7.96 32.69 42.15
C HIS A 427 7.45 32.73 43.59
N GLU A 428 6.19 32.37 43.83
CA GLU A 428 5.58 32.29 45.16
C GLU A 428 6.25 31.21 46.04
N MET A 429 6.76 30.14 45.41
CA MET A 429 7.41 29.00 46.08
C MET A 429 8.94 29.15 46.24
N GLY A 430 9.51 30.28 45.82
CA GLY A 430 10.93 30.61 45.99
C GLY A 430 11.89 29.61 45.33
N LEU A 431 11.53 29.05 44.17
CA LEU A 431 12.26 27.95 43.50
C LEU A 431 13.43 28.40 42.59
N GLY A 432 13.98 29.60 42.80
CA GLY A 432 15.12 30.11 42.01
C GLY A 432 14.72 30.73 40.67
N GLU A 433 15.68 30.86 39.74
CA GLU A 433 15.50 31.48 38.42
C GLU A 433 14.93 30.46 37.41
N LEU A 434 13.97 30.90 36.60
CA LEU A 434 13.31 30.05 35.60
C LEU A 434 14.31 29.69 34.48
N PRO A 435 14.36 28.42 34.04
CA PRO A 435 15.20 28.04 32.90
C PRO A 435 14.81 28.80 31.64
N GLU A 436 15.80 29.35 30.93
CA GLU A 436 15.59 29.93 29.60
C GLU A 436 15.19 28.81 28.62
N LEU A 437 13.98 28.93 28.08
CA LEU A 437 13.47 28.07 27.01
C LEU A 437 13.78 28.74 25.67
N ASP A 438 14.26 27.97 24.69
CA ASP A 438 14.46 28.51 23.34
C ASP A 438 13.08 28.74 22.69
N HIS A 439 12.84 29.95 22.19
CA HIS A 439 11.57 30.37 21.60
C HIS A 439 11.60 30.38 20.06
N ARG A 440 12.68 29.90 19.46
CA ARG A 440 12.82 29.85 18.00
C ARG A 440 11.81 28.87 17.39
N ALA A 441 11.25 29.22 16.24
CA ALA A 441 10.27 28.36 15.55
C ALA A 441 10.90 27.08 14.93
N ASN A 442 12.23 27.08 14.74
CA ASN A 442 12.99 26.00 14.11
C ASN A 442 14.06 25.45 15.07
N ILE A 443 13.61 24.86 16.18
CA ILE A 443 14.50 24.23 17.16
C ILE A 443 14.82 22.81 16.70
N SER A 444 16.09 22.38 16.84
CA SER A 444 16.50 21.01 16.55
C SER A 444 15.70 20.02 17.40
N ALA A 445 15.45 18.80 16.91
CA ALA A 445 14.70 17.79 17.67
C ALA A 445 15.31 17.50 19.06
N ILE A 446 16.64 17.61 19.16
CA ILE A 446 17.39 17.40 20.41
C ILE A 446 17.13 18.56 21.38
N ASP A 447 17.27 19.80 20.92
CA ASP A 447 17.02 21.00 21.72
C ASP A 447 15.56 21.07 22.15
N ALA A 448 14.65 20.63 21.28
CA ALA A 448 13.23 20.58 21.57
C ALA A 448 12.91 19.58 22.68
N ALA A 449 13.61 18.45 22.73
CA ALA A 449 13.50 17.47 23.81
C ALA A 449 14.15 17.98 25.11
N LEU A 450 15.29 18.67 25.03
CA LEU A 450 15.93 19.29 26.20
C LEU A 450 15.01 20.33 26.86
N ASP A 451 14.35 21.17 26.07
CA ASP A 451 13.36 22.11 26.58
C ASP A 451 12.18 21.40 27.27
N THR A 452 11.73 20.26 26.74
CA THR A 452 10.67 19.48 27.41
C THR A 452 11.10 18.94 28.76
N VAL A 453 12.34 18.47 28.89
CA VAL A 453 12.88 18.00 30.16
C VAL A 453 13.02 19.16 31.14
N LYS A 454 13.53 20.32 30.70
CA LYS A 454 13.60 21.54 31.53
C LYS A 454 12.21 21.97 32.04
N MET A 455 11.22 21.99 31.15
CA MET A 455 9.83 22.31 31.53
C MET A 455 9.28 21.32 32.56
N LEU A 456 9.49 20.02 32.34
CA LEU A 456 9.02 18.99 33.26
C LEU A 456 9.69 19.08 34.63
N ASN A 457 11.01 19.31 34.69
CA ASN A 457 11.74 19.49 35.94
C ASN A 457 11.22 20.70 36.76
N VAL A 458 10.87 21.80 36.09
CA VAL A 458 10.26 22.96 36.77
C VAL A 458 8.87 22.60 37.29
N THR A 459 8.06 21.92 36.49
CA THR A 459 6.71 21.51 36.92
C THR A 459 6.76 20.51 38.07
N GLU A 460 7.74 19.60 38.07
CA GLU A 460 8.00 18.65 39.15
C GLU A 460 8.41 19.37 40.42
N ALA A 461 9.37 20.31 40.36
CA ALA A 461 9.81 21.07 41.53
C ALA A 461 8.67 21.89 42.17
N VAL A 462 7.81 22.50 41.35
CA VAL A 462 6.64 23.25 41.83
C VAL A 462 5.63 22.30 42.47
N LEU A 463 5.29 21.18 41.81
CA LEU A 463 4.33 20.21 42.34
C LEU A 463 4.83 19.52 43.61
N GLN A 464 6.13 19.22 43.69
CA GLN A 464 6.76 18.64 44.88
C GLN A 464 6.63 19.60 46.07
N LYS A 465 6.95 20.88 45.90
CA LYS A 465 6.74 21.86 46.99
C LYS A 465 5.27 22.06 47.34
N MET A 466 4.36 22.03 46.36
CA MET A 466 2.92 22.08 46.64
C MET A 466 2.46 20.87 47.44
N GLN A 467 3.01 19.68 47.13
CA GLN A 467 2.75 18.45 47.88
C GLN A 467 3.33 18.51 49.29
N ASP A 468 4.52 19.12 49.47
CA ASP A 468 5.11 19.33 50.79
C ASP A 468 4.26 20.28 51.63
N HIS A 469 3.73 21.37 51.05
CA HIS A 469 2.81 22.28 51.73
C HIS A 469 1.48 21.60 52.11
N LEU A 470 0.92 20.77 51.23
CA LEU A 470 -0.28 19.96 51.51
C LEU A 470 -0.01 18.88 52.58
N SER A 471 1.22 18.39 52.68
CA SER A 471 1.62 17.41 53.69
C SER A 471 1.87 18.05 55.07
N THR A 472 2.08 19.36 55.13
CA THR A 472 2.38 20.08 56.38
C THR A 472 1.10 20.55 57.11
N GLU A 473 -0.02 20.74 56.40
CA GLU A 473 -1.33 21.03 57.01
C GLU A 473 -2.33 19.87 56.86
N GLY A 474 -2.13 18.84 57.69
CA GLY A 474 -3.20 17.98 58.23
C GLY A 474 -4.11 17.21 57.26
N SER A 475 -3.63 16.10 56.69
CA SER A 475 -4.46 14.89 56.47
C SER A 475 -3.59 13.64 56.21
N PRO A 476 -3.87 12.46 56.79
CA PRO A 476 -3.00 11.31 56.70
C PRO A 476 -3.31 10.51 55.43
N SER A 477 -2.51 10.69 54.38
CA SER A 477 -2.44 9.70 53.29
C SER A 477 -1.02 9.16 53.20
N LYS A 478 -0.82 8.02 53.85
CA LYS A 478 0.37 7.18 53.70
C LYS A 478 0.51 6.78 52.24
N PHE A 479 1.47 7.36 51.53
CA PHE A 479 2.13 6.67 50.44
C PHE A 479 3.53 6.29 50.94
N SER A 480 3.65 5.08 51.47
CA SER A 480 4.91 4.49 51.91
C SER A 480 5.78 4.23 50.68
N MET A 481 6.73 5.11 50.40
CA MET A 481 7.98 4.69 49.77
C MET A 481 8.81 4.00 50.84
N ALA A 482 8.95 2.69 50.71
CA ALA A 482 9.91 1.92 51.48
C ALA A 482 11.30 2.22 50.93
N GLU A 483 12.13 2.84 51.76
CA GLU A 483 13.57 2.91 51.58
C GLU A 483 14.18 1.51 51.74
N ASN A 484 15.16 1.23 50.88
CA ASN A 484 16.09 0.12 51.02
C ASN A 484 16.91 0.29 52.29
N GLU A 485 17.06 -0.78 53.07
CA GLU A 485 18.25 -1.00 53.89
C GLU A 485 18.64 -2.49 53.87
N GLU A 486 19.94 -2.68 53.88
CA GLU A 486 20.73 -3.84 53.45
C GLU A 486 20.72 -5.01 54.44
N GLY A 487 21.07 -6.21 53.94
CA GLY A 487 21.87 -7.15 54.72
C GLY A 487 21.25 -8.52 55.01
N SER A 488 21.50 -9.50 54.14
CA SER A 488 21.99 -10.81 54.59
C SER A 488 22.53 -11.61 53.40
N GLU A 489 23.83 -11.89 53.47
CA GLU A 489 24.53 -12.89 52.68
C GLU A 489 23.89 -14.26 52.88
N GLU A 490 23.69 -15.03 51.81
CA GLU A 490 24.04 -16.45 51.82
C GLU A 490 24.22 -17.02 50.41
N LYS A 491 25.20 -17.91 50.30
CA LYS A 491 25.83 -18.48 49.12
C LYS A 491 25.05 -19.64 48.48
N PHE A 492 25.41 -19.95 47.22
CA PHE A 492 25.31 -21.27 46.54
C PHE A 492 23.86 -21.71 46.19
N ASP A 493 23.54 -22.31 45.05
CA ASP A 493 24.27 -23.28 44.23
C ASP A 493 23.65 -23.31 42.82
N ASP A 494 24.52 -23.44 41.84
CA ASP A 494 24.25 -23.53 40.41
C ASP A 494 24.26 -25.01 40.05
N SER A 495 23.09 -25.65 39.96
CA SER A 495 22.81 -26.83 39.12
C SER A 495 21.49 -27.50 39.49
N LYS A 496 20.53 -27.50 38.55
CA LYS A 496 19.62 -28.63 38.36
C LYS A 496 19.05 -28.65 36.93
N GLU A 497 19.59 -29.61 36.18
CA GLU A 497 19.08 -30.20 34.95
C GLU A 497 17.65 -30.77 35.09
N PHE A 498 16.95 -30.84 33.94
CA PHE A 498 15.84 -31.75 33.59
C PHE A 498 14.50 -31.54 34.35
N ASP A 499 13.33 -31.57 33.73
CA ASP A 499 12.89 -32.44 32.64
C ASP A 499 11.62 -31.89 31.97
N ALA A 500 11.44 -32.27 30.71
CA ALA A 500 10.22 -32.03 29.95
C ALA A 500 9.07 -32.89 30.48
N ASN A 501 7.88 -32.31 30.62
CA ASN A 501 6.66 -32.99 30.21
C ASN A 501 5.49 -32.03 30.00
N GLU A 502 4.90 -32.21 28.83
CA GLU A 502 3.61 -31.74 28.36
C GLU A 502 2.51 -31.82 29.42
N GLU A 503 1.67 -30.77 29.53
CA GLU A 503 0.22 -30.93 29.47
C GLU A 503 -0.50 -29.58 29.31
N ASN A 504 -1.17 -29.45 28.16
CA ASN A 504 -2.43 -28.72 27.88
C ASN A 504 -2.64 -27.28 28.40
N ILE A 505 -2.33 -26.30 27.54
CA ILE A 505 -3.13 -25.07 27.43
C ILE A 505 -3.55 -24.89 25.96
N PRO A 506 -4.86 -24.87 25.62
CA PRO A 506 -5.33 -24.76 24.25
C PRO A 506 -5.23 -23.31 23.77
N ASN A 507 -4.16 -22.96 23.07
CA ASN A 507 -4.09 -21.72 22.31
C ASN A 507 -4.56 -21.97 20.87
N SER A 508 -5.88 -22.00 20.70
CA SER A 508 -6.53 -22.16 19.41
C SER A 508 -6.51 -20.85 18.61
N GLY A 509 -5.77 -20.86 17.50
CA GLY A 509 -6.33 -20.44 16.21
C GLY A 509 -5.82 -19.14 15.61
N LEU A 510 -4.59 -19.13 15.10
CA LEU A 510 -4.15 -18.26 14.00
C LEU A 510 -2.97 -18.93 13.29
N GLY A 511 -3.24 -19.93 12.44
CA GLY A 511 -2.16 -20.63 11.72
C GLY A 511 -2.54 -21.67 10.68
N ALA A 512 -3.82 -21.82 10.31
CA ALA A 512 -4.22 -22.88 9.39
C ALA A 512 -5.22 -22.41 8.33
N LEU A 513 -4.76 -21.66 7.33
CA LEU A 513 -5.38 -21.59 5.99
C LEU A 513 -4.30 -21.30 4.93
N ASN A 514 -3.39 -22.26 4.72
CA ASN A 514 -2.64 -22.36 3.47
C ASN A 514 -3.15 -23.59 2.72
N CYS A 515 -4.02 -23.35 1.74
CA CYS A 515 -4.55 -24.35 0.83
C CYS A 515 -3.42 -24.74 -0.15
N ARG A 516 -2.69 -25.81 0.16
CA ARG A 516 -1.76 -26.46 -0.76
C ARG A 516 -2.56 -27.29 -1.77
N ILE A 517 -2.72 -26.79 -3.00
CA ILE A 517 -3.28 -27.58 -4.11
C ILE A 517 -2.18 -28.54 -4.60
N LYS A 518 -2.44 -29.86 -4.52
CA LYS A 518 -1.64 -30.89 -5.18
C LYS A 518 -2.01 -30.94 -6.66
N PRO A 519 -1.07 -31.02 -7.61
CA PRO A 519 -1.41 -31.33 -9.00
C PRO A 519 -1.78 -32.82 -9.10
N GLY A 520 -3.00 -33.09 -9.59
CA GLY A 520 -3.45 -34.42 -9.96
C GLY A 520 -2.83 -34.85 -11.29
N ALA A 521 -2.43 -36.12 -11.36
CA ALA A 521 -1.95 -36.79 -12.57
C ALA A 521 -3.06 -36.85 -13.64
N PRO A 522 -2.74 -36.72 -14.94
CA PRO A 522 -3.69 -37.03 -16.01
C PRO A 522 -3.62 -38.54 -16.31
N GLY A 523 -4.77 -39.21 -16.17
CA GLY A 523 -5.02 -40.55 -16.67
C GLY A 523 -5.33 -40.53 -18.17
N GLU A 524 -4.87 -41.59 -18.83
CA GLU A 524 -5.07 -41.95 -20.23
C GLU A 524 -6.54 -42.29 -20.58
N GLU A 525 -6.75 -42.48 -21.89
CA GLU A 525 -7.96 -42.87 -22.65
C GLU A 525 -8.87 -41.71 -23.10
N GLY A 526 -9.18 -41.48 -24.39
CA GLY A 526 -8.92 -42.20 -25.64
C GLY A 526 -9.84 -41.64 -26.75
N GLY A 527 -9.40 -41.72 -28.00
CA GLY A 527 -10.18 -41.45 -29.23
C GLY A 527 -10.01 -40.03 -29.77
N GLY A 528 -9.54 -39.77 -31.00
CA GLY A 528 -9.47 -40.56 -32.21
C GLY A 528 -9.88 -39.63 -33.35
N GLY A 529 -8.98 -39.32 -34.29
CA GLY A 529 -9.27 -38.36 -35.36
C GLY A 529 -8.07 -38.06 -36.23
N VAL A 530 -7.71 -39.04 -37.05
CA VAL A 530 -6.74 -38.97 -38.16
C VAL A 530 -7.20 -37.93 -39.19
N MET A 531 -6.31 -37.03 -39.63
CA MET A 531 -6.18 -36.68 -41.04
C MET A 531 -4.72 -36.32 -41.36
N GLU A 532 -4.16 -37.28 -42.09
CA GLU A 532 -2.92 -37.32 -42.86
C GLU A 532 -2.94 -36.29 -44.01
N LYS A 533 -1.80 -35.62 -44.23
CA LYS A 533 -1.27 -35.22 -45.55
C LYS A 533 0.12 -34.60 -45.39
N ASP A 534 1.15 -35.39 -45.73
CA ASP A 534 2.19 -35.16 -46.76
C ASP A 534 2.16 -33.74 -47.41
N ASP A 535 3.26 -33.06 -47.73
CA ASP A 535 4.50 -33.58 -48.33
C ASP A 535 5.59 -32.48 -48.40
N GLU A 536 6.82 -32.97 -48.54
CA GLU A 536 7.96 -32.40 -49.28
C GLU A 536 8.77 -31.17 -48.80
N THR A 537 9.95 -31.55 -48.30
CA THR A 537 11.27 -30.92 -48.34
C THR A 537 11.80 -30.63 -49.76
N TRP A 538 12.18 -29.37 -50.03
CA TRP A 538 13.27 -28.91 -50.92
C TRP A 538 13.69 -27.53 -50.35
N GLY A 539 14.93 -27.19 -50.03
CA GLY A 539 16.17 -27.35 -50.79
C GLY A 539 16.73 -25.94 -51.02
N ASP A 540 17.88 -25.68 -50.39
CA ASP A 540 18.83 -24.55 -50.52
C ASP A 540 18.69 -23.59 -51.73
N ASP A 541 18.78 -22.28 -51.47
CA ASP A 541 20.00 -21.47 -51.69
C ASP A 541 19.69 -19.95 -51.83
N PHE A 542 20.48 -19.14 -51.12
CA PHE A 542 21.05 -17.84 -51.56
C PHE A 542 20.09 -16.65 -51.83
N ASP A 543 20.00 -15.66 -50.93
CA ASP A 543 20.92 -14.51 -50.92
C ASP A 543 20.56 -13.49 -49.81
N GLU A 544 21.61 -12.78 -49.43
CA GLU A 544 21.85 -11.82 -48.37
C GLU A 544 21.06 -10.49 -48.51
N LEU A 545 20.40 -10.01 -47.43
CA LEU A 545 20.38 -8.59 -47.03
C LEU A 545 19.50 -8.34 -45.77
N ALA A 546 20.18 -7.80 -44.75
CA ALA A 546 19.71 -7.03 -43.60
C ALA A 546 18.20 -6.72 -43.47
N ASN A 547 17.63 -7.07 -42.32
CA ASN A 547 16.72 -6.17 -41.62
C ASN A 547 16.62 -6.50 -40.12
N ASP A 548 16.57 -5.41 -39.35
CA ASP A 548 16.31 -5.36 -37.92
C ASP A 548 15.02 -6.10 -37.55
N GLU A 549 15.13 -7.07 -36.63
CA GLU A 549 13.97 -7.63 -35.93
C GLU A 549 14.03 -7.22 -34.46
N GLU A 550 13.18 -6.26 -34.11
CA GLU A 550 12.72 -6.03 -32.74
C GLU A 550 11.97 -7.28 -32.26
N GLU A 551 12.61 -8.08 -31.40
CA GLU A 551 11.94 -9.16 -30.69
C GLU A 551 11.00 -8.58 -29.62
N ASP A 552 9.71 -8.56 -29.96
CA ASP A 552 8.58 -8.46 -29.06
C ASP A 552 8.52 -9.74 -28.18
N THR A 553 9.21 -9.72 -27.04
CA THR A 553 9.11 -10.81 -26.05
C THR A 553 7.80 -10.70 -25.27
N GLY A 554 6.72 -11.15 -25.89
CA GLY A 554 5.43 -11.44 -25.27
C GLY A 554 5.50 -12.69 -24.40
N GLY A 555 6.01 -12.55 -23.17
CA GLY A 555 5.90 -13.58 -22.13
C GLY A 555 4.46 -13.68 -21.61
N ILE A 556 3.70 -14.66 -22.11
CA ILE A 556 2.33 -14.99 -21.70
C ILE A 556 2.33 -15.47 -20.24
N ASN A 557 2.03 -14.56 -19.30
CA ASN A 557 1.62 -14.92 -17.94
C ASN A 557 0.13 -15.33 -17.95
N SER A 558 -0.13 -16.63 -18.08
CA SER A 558 -1.44 -17.26 -18.22
C SER A 558 -2.38 -17.21 -17.00
N ASN A 559 -2.20 -16.27 -16.06
CA ASN A 559 -3.08 -16.14 -14.87
C ASN A 559 -3.55 -14.72 -14.55
N PHE A 560 -3.44 -13.76 -15.49
CA PHE A 560 -4.01 -12.43 -15.29
C PHE A 560 -5.32 -12.29 -16.06
N VAL A 561 -6.47 -12.31 -15.37
CA VAL A 561 -7.76 -11.93 -15.98
C VAL A 561 -7.73 -10.41 -16.20
N PRO A 562 -7.68 -9.91 -17.45
CA PRO A 562 -7.57 -8.48 -17.70
C PRO A 562 -8.83 -7.77 -17.20
N THR A 563 -8.66 -6.72 -16.40
CA THR A 563 -9.79 -5.89 -15.95
C THR A 563 -10.54 -5.33 -17.16
N ARG A 564 -11.88 -5.25 -17.07
CA ARG A 564 -12.77 -4.76 -18.14
C ARG A 564 -12.34 -3.42 -18.73
N LEU A 565 -11.68 -2.58 -17.93
CA LEU A 565 -11.16 -1.27 -18.33
C LEU A 565 -9.90 -1.38 -19.20
N LYS A 566 -9.02 -2.35 -18.96
CA LYS A 566 -7.86 -2.66 -19.82
C LYS A 566 -8.32 -3.17 -21.18
N VAL A 567 -9.31 -4.06 -21.22
CA VAL A 567 -9.90 -4.55 -22.49
C VAL A 567 -10.56 -3.43 -23.29
N LYS A 568 -11.24 -2.49 -22.62
CA LYS A 568 -11.88 -1.34 -23.29
C LYS A 568 -10.86 -0.32 -23.78
N LYS A 569 -9.79 -0.06 -23.03
CA LYS A 569 -8.71 0.85 -23.46
C LYS A 569 -7.91 0.24 -24.61
N SER A 570 -7.56 -1.05 -24.53
CA SER A 570 -6.85 -1.74 -25.61
C SER A 570 -7.68 -1.83 -26.88
N SER A 571 -9.00 -2.07 -26.78
CA SER A 571 -9.86 -2.06 -27.98
C SER A 571 -9.99 -0.65 -28.59
N ALA A 572 -9.98 0.39 -27.76
CA ALA A 572 -10.04 1.78 -28.23
C ALA A 572 -8.73 2.21 -28.91
N THR A 573 -7.58 1.79 -28.39
CA THR A 573 -6.27 2.05 -29.03
C THR A 573 -6.13 1.27 -30.33
N LEU A 574 -6.46 -0.04 -30.34
CA LEU A 574 -6.42 -0.85 -31.56
C LEU A 574 -7.36 -0.31 -32.66
N ALA A 575 -8.57 0.12 -32.29
CA ALA A 575 -9.49 0.73 -33.25
C ALA A 575 -8.99 2.09 -33.77
N GLY A 576 -8.32 2.87 -32.92
CA GLY A 576 -7.68 4.12 -33.30
C GLY A 576 -6.48 3.92 -34.24
N ASP A 577 -5.64 2.94 -33.95
CA ASP A 577 -4.45 2.61 -34.74
C ASP A 577 -4.83 2.00 -36.09
N SER A 578 -5.79 1.09 -36.11
CA SER A 578 -6.34 0.54 -37.36
C SER A 578 -6.94 1.64 -38.25
N ARG A 579 -7.64 2.62 -37.65
CA ARG A 579 -8.18 3.76 -38.39
C ARG A 579 -7.08 4.70 -38.91
N ARG A 580 -6.03 4.97 -38.13
CA ARG A 580 -4.87 5.76 -38.57
C ARG A 580 -4.10 5.06 -39.70
N ALA A 581 -3.91 3.75 -39.59
CA ALA A 581 -3.27 2.94 -40.63
C ALA A 581 -4.10 2.93 -41.92
N ALA A 582 -5.42 2.76 -41.83
CA ALA A 582 -6.32 2.83 -42.97
C ALA A 582 -6.32 4.22 -43.63
N GLU A 583 -6.28 5.30 -42.84
CA GLU A 583 -6.18 6.66 -43.37
C GLU A 583 -4.82 6.94 -44.03
N ALA A 584 -3.73 6.41 -43.47
CA ALA A 584 -2.39 6.50 -44.05
C ALA A 584 -2.30 5.71 -45.38
N MET A 585 -2.87 4.51 -45.44
CA MET A 585 -2.97 3.74 -46.68
C MET A 585 -3.86 4.43 -47.72
N ALA A 586 -5.00 5.00 -47.31
CA ALA A 586 -5.86 5.78 -48.20
C ALA A 586 -5.13 7.01 -48.77
N LYS A 587 -4.32 7.71 -47.97
CA LYS A 587 -3.47 8.81 -48.44
C LYS A 587 -2.39 8.35 -49.40
N ARG A 588 -1.74 7.21 -49.12
CA ARG A 588 -0.73 6.60 -50.00
C ARG A 588 -1.33 6.18 -51.35
N ASN A 589 -2.50 5.54 -51.33
CA ASN A 589 -3.21 5.13 -52.54
C ASN A 589 -3.65 6.34 -53.36
N LYS A 590 -4.15 7.40 -52.71
CA LYS A 590 -4.55 8.64 -53.39
C LYS A 590 -3.36 9.40 -53.98
N PHE A 591 -2.21 9.39 -53.30
CA PHE A 591 -0.96 9.95 -53.82
C PHE A 591 -0.43 9.14 -55.01
N GLN A 592 -0.54 7.82 -54.96
CA GLN A 592 -0.19 6.93 -56.06
C GLN A 592 -1.11 7.14 -57.27
N GLU A 593 -2.42 7.23 -57.05
CA GLU A 593 -3.42 7.53 -58.08
C GLU A 593 -3.16 8.89 -58.74
N MET A 594 -2.77 9.91 -57.95
CA MET A 594 -2.35 11.21 -58.49
C MET A 594 -1.05 11.13 -59.30
N LEU A 595 -0.11 10.25 -58.95
CA LEU A 595 1.13 10.04 -59.72
C LEU A 595 0.88 9.30 -61.03
N ASP A 596 -0.10 8.38 -61.03
CA ASP A 596 -0.45 7.59 -62.20
C ASP A 596 -1.36 8.35 -63.17
N ALA A 597 -2.13 9.33 -62.67
CA ALA A 597 -2.96 10.23 -63.49
C ALA A 597 -2.26 11.52 -63.96
N ALA A 598 -1.08 11.84 -63.43
CA ALA A 598 -0.35 13.07 -63.75
C ALA A 598 0.52 12.96 -65.01
N ASP A 599 0.49 14.00 -65.85
CA ASP A 599 1.37 14.11 -67.02
C ASP A 599 2.86 14.20 -66.60
N ALA A 600 3.79 13.88 -67.52
CA ALA A 600 5.22 13.79 -67.22
C ALA A 600 5.83 15.04 -66.55
N LYS A 601 5.26 16.23 -66.82
CA LYS A 601 5.64 17.49 -66.16
C LYS A 601 5.10 17.60 -64.74
N GLU A 602 3.86 17.19 -64.50
CA GLU A 602 3.23 17.20 -63.18
C GLU A 602 3.81 16.12 -62.25
N ARG A 603 4.20 14.96 -62.81
CA ARG A 603 4.89 13.89 -62.09
C ARG A 603 6.27 14.36 -61.59
N ALA A 604 6.98 15.16 -62.38
CA ALA A 604 8.23 15.80 -61.98
C ALA A 604 8.00 16.84 -60.87
N ASP A 605 6.92 17.62 -60.93
CA ASP A 605 6.57 18.59 -59.88
C ASP A 605 6.06 17.92 -58.58
N LEU A 606 5.46 16.72 -58.64
CA LEU A 606 5.01 15.97 -57.47
C LEU A 606 6.14 15.20 -56.76
N THR A 607 7.17 14.78 -57.51
CA THR A 607 8.32 14.02 -56.99
C THR A 607 9.57 14.88 -56.76
N SER A 608 9.62 16.10 -57.30
CA SER A 608 10.78 16.97 -57.11
C SER A 608 10.88 17.45 -55.67
N THR A 609 12.08 17.26 -55.12
CA THR A 609 12.48 17.76 -53.80
C THR A 609 12.32 19.27 -53.68
N THR A 610 12.47 20.01 -54.79
CA THR A 610 12.28 21.46 -54.87
C THR A 610 10.82 21.89 -54.71
N ALA A 611 9.87 21.19 -55.31
CA ALA A 611 8.44 21.48 -55.13
C ALA A 611 7.96 21.10 -53.72
N ASN A 612 8.49 20.00 -53.16
CA ASN A 612 8.21 19.62 -51.77
C ASN A 612 8.80 20.62 -50.76
N MET A 613 10.03 21.10 -50.99
CA MET A 613 10.61 22.19 -50.20
C MET A 613 9.81 23.49 -50.33
N LYS A 614 9.29 23.82 -51.52
CA LYS A 614 8.45 25.00 -51.71
C LYS A 614 7.09 24.87 -51.00
N LYS A 615 6.46 23.69 -51.03
CA LYS A 615 5.24 23.40 -50.27
C LYS A 615 5.48 23.44 -48.76
N GLN A 616 6.62 22.91 -48.31
CA GLN A 616 7.04 22.95 -46.91
C GLN A 616 7.37 24.37 -46.45
N ALA A 617 8.02 25.17 -47.31
CA ALA A 617 8.28 26.59 -47.05
C ALA A 617 6.98 27.39 -46.96
N VAL A 618 6.01 27.17 -47.87
CA VAL A 618 4.69 27.83 -47.80
C VAL A 618 3.88 27.36 -46.58
N ALA A 619 3.99 26.08 -46.20
CA ALA A 619 3.35 25.58 -44.98
C ALA A 619 4.01 26.16 -43.72
N ASN A 620 5.34 26.28 -43.70
CA ASN A 620 6.08 26.94 -42.64
C ASN A 620 5.78 28.45 -42.59
N ASP A 621 5.59 29.12 -43.72
CA ASP A 621 5.17 30.53 -43.77
C ASP A 621 3.74 30.71 -43.24
N ARG A 622 2.84 29.76 -43.51
CA ARG A 622 1.49 29.76 -42.91
C ARG A 622 1.49 29.46 -41.43
N LEU A 623 2.41 28.61 -40.96
CA LEU A 623 2.58 28.29 -39.54
C LEU A 623 3.34 29.40 -38.79
N SER A 624 4.21 30.14 -39.46
CA SER A 624 4.96 31.27 -38.90
C SER A 624 4.16 32.56 -38.86
N GLN A 625 3.12 32.68 -39.69
CA GLN A 625 2.04 33.66 -39.51
C GLN A 625 1.20 33.28 -38.27
N HIS A 626 1.76 33.58 -37.09
CA HIS A 626 1.02 33.55 -35.85
C HIS A 626 -0.10 34.60 -35.92
N HIS A 627 -1.33 34.14 -36.14
CA HIS A 627 -2.50 34.98 -35.89
C HIS A 627 -2.51 35.36 -34.41
N HIS A 628 -2.45 36.65 -34.12
CA HIS A 628 -2.59 37.17 -32.77
C HIS A 628 -3.98 36.75 -32.25
N PRO A 629 -4.08 36.00 -31.14
CA PRO A 629 -5.36 35.52 -30.64
C PRO A 629 -6.28 36.69 -30.30
N VAL A 630 -7.46 36.71 -30.93
CA VAL A 630 -8.51 37.72 -30.69
C VAL A 630 -8.78 37.82 -29.18
N GLY A 631 -8.62 39.02 -28.63
CA GLY A 631 -8.80 39.30 -27.21
C GLY A 631 -7.53 39.36 -26.36
N LEU A 632 -6.32 39.17 -26.92
CA LEU A 632 -5.07 39.56 -26.24
C LEU A 632 -4.55 40.92 -26.75
N PRO A 633 -4.05 41.80 -25.86
CA PRO A 633 -3.33 43.01 -26.23
C PRO A 633 -2.15 42.73 -27.17
N MET A 634 -1.87 43.63 -28.13
CA MET A 634 -0.83 43.42 -29.15
C MET A 634 0.57 43.18 -28.56
N SER A 635 0.84 43.71 -27.37
CA SER A 635 2.10 43.57 -26.65
C SER A 635 2.29 42.20 -25.97
N LEU A 636 1.24 41.36 -25.91
CA LEU A 636 1.29 40.04 -25.29
C LEU A 636 1.29 38.91 -26.31
N THR A 637 2.11 37.90 -26.03
CA THR A 637 2.12 36.61 -26.72
C THR A 637 1.49 35.52 -25.84
N VAL A 638 1.03 34.44 -26.45
CA VAL A 638 0.48 33.27 -25.71
C VAL A 638 1.52 32.67 -24.75
N ARG A 639 2.82 32.89 -24.99
CA ARG A 639 3.93 32.35 -24.21
C ARG A 639 4.33 33.19 -22.99
N ASP A 640 3.81 34.39 -22.85
CA ASP A 640 4.16 35.24 -21.71
C ASP A 640 3.58 34.67 -20.40
N ASP A 641 4.29 34.89 -19.30
CA ASP A 641 3.90 34.37 -17.99
C ASP A 641 2.62 35.05 -17.46
N ALA A 642 1.98 34.41 -16.49
CA ALA A 642 0.69 34.87 -15.97
C ALA A 642 0.77 36.28 -15.35
N MET A 643 1.93 36.64 -14.79
CA MET A 643 2.17 37.95 -14.18
C MET A 643 2.28 39.06 -15.22
N THR A 644 3.02 38.83 -16.30
CA THR A 644 3.15 39.80 -17.41
C THR A 644 1.80 39.97 -18.10
N LYS A 645 1.05 38.87 -18.32
CA LYS A 645 -0.33 38.93 -18.83
C LYS A 645 -1.23 39.78 -17.95
N ALA A 646 -1.21 39.57 -16.63
CA ALA A 646 -2.04 40.33 -15.70
C ALA A 646 -1.67 41.81 -15.66
N MET A 647 -0.38 42.16 -15.68
CA MET A 647 0.06 43.56 -15.74
C MET A 647 -0.43 44.25 -17.00
N VAL A 648 -0.24 43.62 -18.16
CA VAL A 648 -0.62 44.23 -19.44
C VAL A 648 -2.14 44.32 -19.59
N PHE A 649 -2.91 43.35 -19.08
CA PHE A 649 -4.38 43.45 -19.04
C PHE A 649 -4.89 44.60 -18.16
N MET A 650 -4.10 45.08 -17.19
CA MET A 650 -4.47 46.26 -16.39
C MET A 650 -4.09 47.59 -17.04
N THR A 651 -3.17 47.58 -18.02
CA THR A 651 -2.67 48.80 -18.68
C THR A 651 -3.16 48.98 -20.10
N GLU A 652 -3.45 47.90 -20.82
CA GLU A 652 -3.89 47.91 -22.21
C GLU A 652 -5.23 47.19 -22.36
N MET A 653 -6.20 47.83 -23.02
CA MET A 653 -7.47 47.19 -23.35
C MET A 653 -7.28 46.23 -24.53
N PRO A 654 -7.83 45.00 -24.47
CA PRO A 654 -7.77 44.09 -25.60
C PRO A 654 -8.57 44.64 -26.79
N HIS A 655 -7.99 44.56 -27.98
CA HIS A 655 -8.71 44.89 -29.21
C HIS A 655 -9.77 43.82 -29.50
N LEU A 656 -11.03 44.26 -29.57
CA LEU A 656 -12.16 43.47 -30.04
C LEU A 656 -12.38 43.85 -31.51
N GLU A 657 -11.82 43.07 -32.43
CA GLU A 657 -12.22 43.07 -33.85
C GLU A 657 -13.11 41.86 -34.16
#